data_AF-A0A554J065-F1
#
_entry.id   AF-A0A554J065-F1
#
_cell.length_a   1.000
_cell.length_b   1.000
_cell.length_c   1.000
_cell.angle_alpha   90.00
_cell.angle_beta   90.00
_cell.angle_gamma   90.00
#
_symmetry.space_group_name_H-M   'P 1'
#
loop_
_entity.id
_entity.type
_entity.pdbx_description
1 polymer ?
#
loop_
_entity_poly.entity_id
_entity_poly.type
_entity_poly.pdbx_seq_one_letter_code
_entity_poly.pdbx_strand_id
1 'polypeptide(L)'
;MENSRVGIAIVLTFAINTVPVISSAYSVSTHEGLTQVIIDQYEKIRGDVFTSEQAAAAVHGSNKEDEDWRFMQHFYDPINNKGLWGKYISSKEWVQNTDKQGGELGYAREYFSRNDDYTWDRAIFDYAYGNKVRAAEALGHVLHLVEDASVPAHVRDDAHGNIWGIGNPDTYEKFTGIFEKGSVNIVGKIISKKFSSLSQAFEDTASFSNKNFVTNDVMFSEYASPSVNTLVVKGEFAYHAALGHVVARAVRKYDRKLQKSMTSFEFDDPSSTVSLSYWNLLSRHAVESGIGVIDLFFREVEKEKQTGALKAKNLSPLQQHNKKLASGFSLVKAIYGSSLTQDDVNELLSDAAAGQAGAAALAIGEKAEPIATQQPVADQTLPAPRPTELPAEPAAQEQSEPAVPTERNSSVESQTVSSGTSTTSQLQPLVPVTPGFGGGGGGNGGSTSQAEEVVETSVPDETPTPVVVPVSLEVLSPHEGDFFATTTVAFSGITEAHGLVTLESNANTATTTADGAGSWSSNISLEEGNPTVAVSATDSAGERATSTIVDVFVDITPPSLATVSLPQCSNSLTATFCLIATTSVTVQWESVADATSYAVAVDGIVGATTTATSSFVSVSFSASSTIAVIAYDAAGNTSTSTSEMVYAIERPLIIYEVAWAGTDANATDEWIEIKNVSAFDVDLSKVSLSVDGTSSALSGTLNAGALYLIEDRAEAMSKTHNLALDMDLPDTGALIVLSTTDGTVLDSTPDVAACSGWCSGSSSATIGASAQFGELTAKLSMERKDPITDGTLASSWQSNDTYIRISPSKATDSATESVYGTPGMTNSAGLPAAGWDCGSGTLTTAGGSYNPTSDACTYLSAFVSTQANRYGDVYRGTVGSSTLMSGHSLSKSIQSSQNDAGIVSGAVAGDQFFVAIYETRNGPAFSTDLTDFRNYMKTGVGTTPHGNYVTIPWTYAP
;
A
#
# COMPACT_ATOMS: atom_id res chain seq x y z
N MET A 1 -41.03 -61.36 -21.40
CA MET A 1 -39.70 -61.52 -22.00
C MET A 1 -39.59 -60.48 -23.10
N GLU A 2 -38.64 -59.54 -22.99
CA GLU A 2 -37.86 -58.99 -24.10
C GLU A 2 -36.88 -57.95 -23.53
N ASN A 3 -35.68 -57.86 -24.12
CA ASN A 3 -34.63 -56.94 -23.69
C ASN A 3 -34.54 -55.78 -24.67
N SER A 4 -34.43 -54.55 -24.16
CA SER A 4 -33.52 -53.55 -24.73
C SER A 4 -33.14 -52.51 -23.68
N ARG A 5 -31.92 -51.98 -23.81
CA ARG A 5 -31.30 -51.11 -22.81
C ARG A 5 -31.70 -49.66 -23.04
N VAL A 6 -32.15 -48.97 -22.00
CA VAL A 6 -32.17 -47.50 -21.95
C VAL A 6 -30.91 -47.06 -21.22
N GLY A 7 -29.99 -46.43 -21.94
CA GLY A 7 -28.83 -45.76 -21.34
C GLY A 7 -29.24 -44.40 -20.79
N ILE A 8 -29.03 -44.17 -19.50
CA ILE A 8 -29.26 -42.85 -18.88
C ILE A 8 -28.07 -41.96 -19.25
N ALA A 9 -28.30 -40.98 -20.14
CA ALA A 9 -27.33 -39.94 -20.43
C ALA A 9 -27.36 -38.88 -19.32
N ILE A 10 -26.39 -38.93 -18.41
CA ILE A 10 -26.15 -37.82 -17.48
C ILE A 10 -25.49 -36.68 -18.28
N VAL A 11 -26.27 -35.64 -18.56
CA VAL A 11 -25.74 -34.40 -19.16
C VAL A 11 -25.03 -33.63 -18.07
N LEU A 12 -23.71 -33.80 -17.98
CA LEU A 12 -22.83 -32.95 -17.20
C LEU A 12 -22.69 -31.59 -17.92
N THR A 13 -23.58 -30.67 -17.59
CA THR A 13 -23.49 -29.27 -18.03
C THR A 13 -22.33 -28.59 -17.31
N PHE A 14 -21.10 -28.80 -17.81
CA PHE A 14 -19.95 -27.99 -17.43
C PHE A 14 -20.21 -26.54 -17.86
N ALA A 15 -20.59 -25.70 -16.89
CA ALA A 15 -20.59 -24.27 -17.06
C ALA A 15 -19.12 -23.81 -17.11
N ILE A 16 -18.59 -23.70 -18.33
CA ILE A 16 -17.31 -23.03 -18.58
C ILE A 16 -17.57 -21.55 -18.31
N ASN A 17 -17.35 -21.13 -17.06
CA ASN A 17 -17.10 -19.73 -16.75
C ASN A 17 -15.83 -19.35 -17.49
N THR A 18 -15.96 -18.52 -18.51
CA THR A 18 -14.82 -17.97 -19.26
C THR A 18 -13.98 -17.15 -18.29
N VAL A 19 -12.76 -17.62 -18.01
CA VAL A 19 -11.75 -16.86 -17.25
C VAL A 19 -11.57 -15.50 -17.94
N PRO A 20 -11.53 -14.38 -17.19
CA PRO A 20 -11.34 -13.07 -17.79
C PRO A 20 -10.00 -12.98 -18.54
N VAL A 21 -10.01 -12.18 -19.62
CA VAL A 21 -8.86 -11.96 -20.49
C VAL A 21 -7.94 -10.92 -19.84
N ILE A 22 -6.66 -11.26 -19.65
CA ILE A 22 -5.67 -10.37 -19.03
C ILE A 22 -5.37 -9.20 -19.97
N SER A 23 -5.90 -8.03 -19.63
CA SER A 23 -5.62 -6.74 -20.26
C SER A 23 -4.97 -5.84 -19.21
N SER A 24 -3.67 -5.59 -19.37
CA SER A 24 -2.88 -4.61 -18.62
C SER A 24 -2.50 -3.51 -19.58
N ALA A 25 -2.43 -2.26 -19.13
CA ALA A 25 -2.23 -1.09 -19.97
C ALA A 25 -0.77 -0.98 -20.48
N TYR A 26 0.00 -0.02 -19.97
CA TYR A 26 1.45 -0.08 -20.16
C TYR A 26 2.00 -1.31 -19.43
N SER A 27 3.25 -1.73 -19.69
CA SER A 27 3.86 -2.72 -18.78
C SER A 27 3.95 -2.15 -17.37
N VAL A 28 3.87 -3.00 -16.36
CA VAL A 28 4.08 -2.65 -14.94
C VAL A 28 5.32 -1.77 -14.75
N SER A 29 6.45 -2.12 -15.40
CA SER A 29 7.70 -1.34 -15.37
C SER A 29 7.62 0.05 -16.02
N THR A 30 6.69 0.24 -16.96
CA THR A 30 6.44 1.51 -17.66
C THR A 30 5.54 2.43 -16.86
N HIS A 31 4.56 1.89 -16.12
CA HIS A 31 3.80 2.65 -15.11
C HIS A 31 4.75 3.21 -14.04
N GLU A 32 5.63 2.37 -13.47
CA GLU A 32 6.67 2.84 -12.55
C GLU A 32 7.55 3.96 -13.15
N GLY A 33 7.89 3.84 -14.44
CA GLY A 33 8.67 4.84 -15.17
C GLY A 33 7.94 6.16 -15.39
N LEU A 34 6.66 6.11 -15.77
CA LEU A 34 5.82 7.29 -15.97
C LEU A 34 5.51 7.99 -14.63
N THR A 35 5.12 7.24 -13.61
CA THR A 35 4.85 7.78 -12.26
C THR A 35 6.11 8.34 -11.60
N GLN A 36 7.28 7.69 -11.74
CA GLN A 36 8.55 8.30 -11.31
C GLN A 36 8.79 9.64 -12.03
N VAL A 37 8.60 9.71 -13.36
CA VAL A 37 8.78 10.94 -14.13
C VAL A 37 7.73 12.02 -13.77
N ILE A 38 6.50 11.64 -13.44
CA ILE A 38 5.46 12.57 -12.95
C ILE A 38 5.91 13.24 -11.65
N ILE A 39 6.38 12.46 -10.67
CA ILE A 39 6.87 12.97 -9.38
C ILE A 39 8.10 13.86 -9.61
N ASP A 40 9.10 13.34 -10.33
CA ASP A 40 10.32 14.04 -10.73
C ASP A 40 10.05 15.43 -11.33
N GLN A 41 9.02 15.56 -12.16
CA GLN A 41 8.68 16.81 -12.85
C GLN A 41 7.77 17.70 -12.00
N TYR A 42 6.90 17.13 -11.17
CA TYR A 42 6.10 17.88 -10.19
C TYR A 42 7.02 18.60 -9.19
N GLU A 43 8.01 17.90 -8.64
CA GLU A 43 8.96 18.47 -7.66
C GLU A 43 9.88 19.53 -8.30
N LYS A 44 10.32 19.32 -9.54
CA LYS A 44 11.03 20.36 -10.33
C LYS A 44 10.18 21.63 -10.58
N ILE A 45 8.85 21.57 -10.41
CA ILE A 45 7.91 22.69 -10.55
C ILE A 45 7.50 23.29 -9.19
N ARG A 46 7.48 22.49 -8.12
CA ARG A 46 6.92 22.86 -6.80
C ARG A 46 7.91 22.91 -5.63
N GLY A 47 9.12 22.38 -5.81
CA GLY A 47 10.05 22.02 -4.73
C GLY A 47 9.86 20.57 -4.28
N ASP A 48 10.73 20.11 -3.39
CA ASP A 48 10.66 18.78 -2.78
C ASP A 48 9.38 18.70 -1.93
N VAL A 49 8.42 17.85 -2.33
CA VAL A 49 7.07 17.78 -1.74
C VAL A 49 6.77 16.37 -1.23
N PHE A 50 7.33 15.34 -1.85
CA PHE A 50 7.31 13.98 -1.35
C PHE A 50 8.61 13.70 -0.58
N THR A 51 8.53 12.87 0.46
CA THR A 51 9.75 12.19 0.95
C THR A 51 10.17 11.12 -0.07
N SER A 52 11.45 10.71 -0.07
CA SER A 52 11.92 9.63 -0.95
C SER A 52 11.15 8.32 -0.72
N GLU A 53 10.68 8.08 0.52
CA GLU A 53 9.79 6.98 0.90
C GLU A 53 8.40 7.12 0.26
N GLN A 54 7.77 8.29 0.33
CA GLN A 54 6.48 8.55 -0.32
C GLN A 54 6.57 8.47 -1.85
N ALA A 55 7.66 8.96 -2.45
CA ALA A 55 7.91 8.86 -3.88
C ALA A 55 8.10 7.40 -4.31
N ALA A 56 8.82 6.60 -3.51
CA ALA A 56 8.94 5.16 -3.74
C ALA A 56 7.60 4.43 -3.58
N ALA A 57 6.80 4.78 -2.56
CA ALA A 57 5.48 4.23 -2.32
C ALA A 57 4.48 4.55 -3.45
N ALA A 58 4.50 5.77 -3.99
CA ALA A 58 3.70 6.14 -5.16
C ALA A 58 4.10 5.35 -6.41
N VAL A 59 5.40 5.12 -6.64
CA VAL A 59 5.86 4.23 -7.71
C VAL A 59 5.41 2.78 -7.46
N HIS A 60 5.48 2.27 -6.23
CA HIS A 60 4.98 0.94 -5.87
C HIS A 60 3.47 0.80 -6.11
N GLY A 61 2.66 1.78 -5.71
CA GLY A 61 1.22 1.80 -5.99
C GLY A 61 0.88 1.83 -7.49
N SER A 62 1.72 2.48 -8.30
CA SER A 62 1.55 2.47 -9.77
C SER A 62 1.87 1.12 -10.42
N ASN A 63 2.64 0.26 -9.75
CA ASN A 63 2.86 -1.14 -10.11
C ASN A 63 1.68 -2.02 -9.64
N LYS A 64 1.21 -1.82 -8.39
CA LYS A 64 0.22 -2.67 -7.72
C LYS A 64 -1.22 -2.58 -8.24
N GLU A 65 -1.58 -1.59 -9.06
CA GLU A 65 -2.93 -1.50 -9.65
C GLU A 65 -3.17 -2.51 -10.78
N ASP A 66 -2.11 -3.13 -11.31
CA ASP A 66 -2.17 -4.21 -12.31
C ASP A 66 -2.42 -5.61 -11.68
N GLU A 67 -2.28 -5.74 -10.36
CA GLU A 67 -2.34 -7.05 -9.68
C GLU A 67 -3.77 -7.60 -9.45
N ASP A 68 -3.82 -8.91 -9.16
CA ASP A 68 -5.03 -9.71 -8.93
C ASP A 68 -6.09 -9.61 -10.05
N TRP A 69 -7.21 -8.92 -9.79
CA TRP A 69 -8.37 -8.79 -10.67
C TRP A 69 -8.71 -7.32 -10.97
N ARG A 70 -7.88 -6.38 -10.50
CA ARG A 70 -8.12 -4.93 -10.59
C ARG A 70 -8.14 -4.45 -12.04
N PHE A 71 -7.32 -5.07 -12.89
CA PHE A 71 -7.20 -4.84 -14.33
C PHE A 71 -8.54 -4.80 -15.11
N MET A 72 -9.56 -5.54 -14.65
CA MET A 72 -10.89 -5.54 -15.26
C MET A 72 -11.57 -4.15 -15.26
N GLN A 73 -11.08 -3.22 -14.44
CA GLN A 73 -11.66 -1.90 -14.16
C GLN A 73 -10.85 -0.74 -14.79
N HIS A 74 -9.71 -1.02 -15.42
CA HIS A 74 -8.80 -0.01 -16.00
C HIS A 74 -9.41 0.82 -17.15
N PHE A 75 -10.41 0.25 -17.84
CA PHE A 75 -10.99 0.83 -19.05
C PHE A 75 -11.90 2.04 -18.79
N TYR A 76 -11.80 3.08 -19.63
CA TYR A 76 -12.77 4.18 -19.66
C TYR A 76 -12.95 4.74 -21.08
N ASP A 77 -14.05 4.37 -21.74
CA ASP A 77 -14.50 5.00 -22.99
C ASP A 77 -15.17 6.36 -22.67
N PRO A 78 -14.60 7.49 -23.11
CA PRO A 78 -15.12 8.83 -22.81
C PRO A 78 -16.21 9.30 -23.78
N ILE A 79 -16.49 8.55 -24.85
CA ILE A 79 -17.50 8.88 -25.87
C ILE A 79 -18.84 8.26 -25.51
N ASN A 80 -18.83 7.00 -25.07
CA ASN A 80 -20.02 6.29 -24.60
C ASN A 80 -20.15 6.29 -23.06
N ASN A 81 -19.16 6.82 -22.34
CA ASN A 81 -19.06 6.90 -20.88
C ASN A 81 -19.33 5.54 -20.18
N LYS A 82 -18.47 4.57 -20.45
CA LYS A 82 -18.55 3.18 -19.93
C LYS A 82 -17.17 2.63 -19.57
N GLY A 83 -17.13 1.61 -18.70
CA GLY A 83 -15.99 0.70 -18.56
C GLY A 83 -16.06 -0.47 -19.54
N LEU A 84 -15.19 -1.45 -19.36
CA LEU A 84 -15.00 -2.59 -20.27
C LEU A 84 -16.32 -3.29 -20.62
N TRP A 85 -16.62 -3.34 -21.92
CA TRP A 85 -17.83 -3.85 -22.57
C TRP A 85 -19.17 -3.27 -22.05
N GLY A 86 -19.14 -2.19 -21.26
CA GLY A 86 -20.29 -1.74 -20.47
C GLY A 86 -20.77 -2.74 -19.41
N LYS A 87 -19.94 -3.73 -19.04
CA LYS A 87 -20.19 -4.69 -17.97
C LYS A 87 -19.47 -4.32 -16.68
N TYR A 88 -18.27 -3.77 -16.82
CA TYR A 88 -17.41 -3.31 -15.73
C TYR A 88 -17.59 -1.81 -15.52
N ILE A 89 -17.33 -1.34 -14.29
CA ILE A 89 -17.34 0.10 -14.01
C ILE A 89 -16.08 0.72 -14.61
N SER A 90 -16.17 1.96 -15.07
CA SER A 90 -15.02 2.63 -15.68
C SER A 90 -13.93 2.94 -14.66
N SER A 91 -12.67 3.04 -15.06
CA SER A 91 -11.57 3.46 -14.17
C SER A 91 -11.85 4.79 -13.46
N LYS A 92 -12.47 5.75 -14.17
CA LYS A 92 -12.96 7.03 -13.63
C LYS A 92 -13.95 6.89 -12.45
N GLU A 93 -14.67 5.77 -12.36
CA GLU A 93 -15.60 5.44 -11.27
C GLU A 93 -14.93 4.54 -10.21
N TRP A 94 -14.21 3.51 -10.64
CA TRP A 94 -13.46 2.57 -9.79
C TRP A 94 -12.49 3.30 -8.84
N VAL A 95 -11.79 4.31 -9.33
CA VAL A 95 -10.86 5.15 -8.56
C VAL A 95 -11.54 5.96 -7.44
N GLN A 96 -12.87 6.05 -7.42
CA GLN A 96 -13.66 6.78 -6.41
C GLN A 96 -14.55 5.85 -5.57
N ASN A 97 -14.53 4.53 -5.81
CA ASN A 97 -15.54 3.59 -5.29
C ASN A 97 -14.96 2.64 -4.22
N THR A 98 -14.80 3.16 -3.00
CA THR A 98 -14.21 2.48 -1.84
C THR A 98 -14.88 1.13 -1.52
N ASP A 99 -16.20 1.03 -1.68
CA ASP A 99 -16.97 -0.20 -1.44
C ASP A 99 -16.85 -1.22 -2.57
N LYS A 100 -16.36 -0.82 -3.75
CA LYS A 100 -16.00 -1.75 -4.84
C LYS A 100 -14.57 -2.23 -4.74
N GLN A 101 -13.63 -1.42 -4.26
CA GLN A 101 -12.24 -1.84 -4.12
C GLN A 101 -12.05 -2.90 -3.03
N GLY A 102 -12.71 -2.77 -1.86
CA GLY A 102 -12.47 -3.67 -0.72
C GLY A 102 -13.72 -4.31 -0.08
N GLY A 103 -14.68 -4.73 -0.90
CA GLY A 103 -15.75 -5.66 -0.48
C GLY A 103 -16.69 -5.19 0.65
N GLU A 104 -17.35 -6.12 1.34
CA GLU A 104 -18.31 -5.80 2.41
C GLU A 104 -17.64 -5.47 3.76
N LEU A 105 -18.09 -4.39 4.42
CA LEU A 105 -17.60 -3.98 5.73
C LEU A 105 -18.31 -4.69 6.89
N GLY A 106 -17.53 -5.14 7.87
CA GLY A 106 -18.05 -5.55 9.17
C GLY A 106 -18.67 -4.37 9.96
N TYR A 107 -19.78 -4.60 10.64
CA TYR A 107 -20.65 -3.57 11.24
C TYR A 107 -19.96 -2.57 12.20
N ALA A 108 -18.84 -2.95 12.82
CA ALA A 108 -18.08 -2.11 13.75
C ALA A 108 -16.89 -1.35 13.09
N ARG A 109 -16.51 -1.67 11.85
CA ARG A 109 -15.34 -1.11 11.17
C ARG A 109 -15.67 0.20 10.43
N GLU A 110 -14.74 1.16 10.47
CA GLU A 110 -14.91 2.47 9.83
C GLU A 110 -14.77 2.39 8.30
N TYR A 111 -15.30 3.40 7.59
CA TYR A 111 -15.42 3.35 6.12
C TYR A 111 -14.05 3.21 5.42
N PHE A 112 -13.06 3.94 5.91
CA PHE A 112 -11.66 3.94 5.47
C PHE A 112 -10.79 3.07 6.39
N SER A 113 -11.23 1.85 6.72
CA SER A 113 -10.47 0.87 7.52
C SER A 113 -10.04 -0.39 6.75
N ARG A 114 -10.18 -0.37 5.42
CA ARG A 114 -9.80 -1.45 4.49
C ARG A 114 -8.36 -1.27 3.99
N ASN A 115 -7.65 -2.35 3.68
CA ASN A 115 -6.26 -2.28 3.21
C ASN A 115 -6.14 -2.25 1.68
N ASP A 116 -7.07 -2.90 0.99
CA ASP A 116 -7.23 -3.05 -0.47
C ASP A 116 -7.93 -1.86 -1.17
N ASP A 117 -8.46 -0.94 -0.37
CA ASP A 117 -8.98 0.37 -0.80
C ASP A 117 -7.84 1.36 -1.04
N TYR A 118 -7.60 1.69 -2.30
CA TYR A 118 -6.63 2.68 -2.78
C TYR A 118 -7.34 3.81 -3.55
N THR A 119 -8.58 4.15 -3.16
CA THR A 119 -9.38 5.19 -3.84
C THR A 119 -8.87 6.61 -3.59
N TRP A 120 -9.25 7.55 -4.45
CA TRP A 120 -8.96 8.97 -4.33
C TRP A 120 -9.34 9.57 -2.97
N ASP A 121 -10.58 9.29 -2.53
CA ASP A 121 -11.08 9.67 -1.21
C ASP A 121 -10.20 9.10 -0.08
N ARG A 122 -9.75 7.85 -0.23
CA ARG A 122 -8.90 7.20 0.77
C ARG A 122 -7.51 7.82 0.81
N ALA A 123 -6.88 8.05 -0.34
CA ALA A 123 -5.59 8.71 -0.45
C ALA A 123 -5.62 10.11 0.19
N ILE A 124 -6.67 10.90 -0.05
CA ILE A 124 -6.83 12.23 0.57
C ILE A 124 -7.01 12.11 2.08
N PHE A 125 -7.87 11.19 2.55
CA PHE A 125 -8.12 10.97 3.98
C PHE A 125 -6.84 10.53 4.72
N ASP A 126 -6.10 9.56 4.17
CA ASP A 126 -4.87 9.06 4.76
C ASP A 126 -3.76 10.14 4.75
N TYR A 127 -3.68 11.01 3.74
CA TYR A 127 -2.69 12.11 3.76
C TYR A 127 -3.07 13.25 4.73
N ALA A 128 -4.38 13.49 4.91
CA ALA A 128 -4.89 14.51 5.81
C ALA A 128 -4.83 14.10 7.30
N TYR A 129 -5.06 12.81 7.60
CA TYR A 129 -5.28 12.32 8.97
C TYR A 129 -4.62 10.97 9.33
N GLY A 130 -3.99 10.28 8.39
CA GLY A 130 -3.45 8.92 8.57
C GLY A 130 -2.00 8.77 8.10
N ASN A 131 -1.68 7.60 7.53
CA ASN A 131 -0.33 7.31 7.03
C ASN A 131 -0.12 7.92 5.62
N LYS A 132 0.77 8.93 5.53
CA LYS A 132 1.10 9.65 4.28
C LYS A 132 1.88 8.82 3.25
N VAL A 133 2.59 7.78 3.68
CA VAL A 133 3.33 6.86 2.78
C VAL A 133 2.33 5.98 2.05
N ARG A 134 1.39 5.36 2.79
CA ARG A 134 0.24 4.66 2.21
C ARG A 134 -0.59 5.63 1.35
N ALA A 135 -0.83 6.86 1.80
CA ALA A 135 -1.55 7.83 0.98
C ALA A 135 -0.86 8.13 -0.37
N ALA A 136 0.47 8.13 -0.40
CA ALA A 136 1.24 8.26 -1.64
C ALA A 136 1.15 6.99 -2.51
N GLU A 137 1.16 5.80 -1.91
CA GLU A 137 0.87 4.53 -2.60
C GLU A 137 -0.52 4.52 -3.23
N ALA A 138 -1.57 4.89 -2.47
CA ALA A 138 -2.91 5.04 -3.00
C ALA A 138 -3.00 6.10 -4.12
N LEU A 139 -2.22 7.19 -4.03
CA LEU A 139 -2.06 8.14 -5.14
C LEU A 139 -1.35 7.51 -6.35
N GLY A 140 -0.43 6.55 -6.14
CA GLY A 140 0.17 5.72 -7.19
C GLY A 140 -0.86 4.89 -7.97
N HIS A 141 -1.76 4.20 -7.26
CA HIS A 141 -2.90 3.49 -7.86
C HIS A 141 -3.81 4.45 -8.67
N VAL A 142 -4.02 5.68 -8.19
CA VAL A 142 -4.75 6.72 -8.93
C VAL A 142 -4.00 7.17 -10.19
N LEU A 143 -2.67 7.31 -10.14
CA LEU A 143 -1.84 7.73 -11.26
C LEU A 143 -1.80 6.66 -12.37
N HIS A 144 -1.69 5.37 -12.02
CA HIS A 144 -1.80 4.25 -12.95
C HIS A 144 -3.07 4.36 -13.81
N LEU A 145 -4.24 4.50 -13.17
CA LEU A 145 -5.53 4.61 -13.88
C LEU A 145 -5.63 5.87 -14.78
N VAL A 146 -4.82 6.90 -14.52
CA VAL A 146 -4.69 8.10 -15.38
C VAL A 146 -3.68 7.89 -16.51
N GLU A 147 -2.68 7.03 -16.30
CA GLU A 147 -1.78 6.54 -17.36
C GLU A 147 -2.53 5.59 -18.31
N ASP A 148 -3.44 4.73 -17.83
CA ASP A 148 -4.38 3.94 -18.66
C ASP A 148 -5.24 4.82 -19.57
N ALA A 149 -5.70 5.96 -19.03
CA ALA A 149 -6.45 6.94 -19.81
C ALA A 149 -5.59 7.58 -20.93
N SER A 150 -4.27 7.37 -20.94
CA SER A 150 -3.38 7.70 -22.06
C SER A 150 -3.20 6.55 -23.08
N VAL A 151 -3.63 5.33 -22.77
CA VAL A 151 -3.50 4.15 -23.65
C VAL A 151 -4.71 4.03 -24.60
N PRO A 152 -4.52 3.93 -25.93
CA PRO A 152 -5.63 3.97 -26.88
C PRO A 152 -6.62 2.80 -26.77
N ALA A 153 -6.19 1.61 -26.33
CA ALA A 153 -7.08 0.45 -26.17
C ALA A 153 -8.01 0.59 -24.96
N HIS A 154 -7.44 0.97 -23.81
CA HIS A 154 -8.15 1.19 -22.54
C HIS A 154 -9.27 2.25 -22.65
N VAL A 155 -9.17 3.16 -23.62
CA VAL A 155 -10.16 4.24 -23.87
C VAL A 155 -10.99 4.06 -25.14
N ARG A 156 -10.84 2.93 -25.85
CA ARG A 156 -11.62 2.58 -27.05
C ARG A 156 -12.44 1.30 -26.89
N ASP A 157 -12.49 0.71 -25.68
CA ASP A 157 -13.17 -0.57 -25.40
C ASP A 157 -12.57 -1.75 -26.20
N ASP A 158 -11.26 -1.66 -26.50
CA ASP A 158 -10.53 -2.67 -27.26
C ASP A 158 -9.91 -3.69 -26.31
N ALA A 159 -10.59 -4.83 -26.16
CA ALA A 159 -10.28 -5.87 -25.19
C ALA A 159 -9.25 -6.88 -25.73
N HIS A 160 -8.00 -6.43 -25.75
CA HIS A 160 -6.80 -7.23 -25.99
C HIS A 160 -6.51 -8.16 -24.80
N GLY A 161 -5.58 -9.12 -24.98
CA GLY A 161 -5.02 -9.86 -23.86
C GLY A 161 -4.60 -11.30 -24.13
N ASN A 162 -3.85 -11.87 -23.20
CA ASN A 162 -3.09 -13.11 -23.37
C ASN A 162 -3.48 -14.18 -22.34
N ILE A 163 -3.98 -15.33 -22.81
CA ILE A 163 -4.22 -16.51 -21.96
C ILE A 163 -3.47 -17.72 -22.56
N TRP A 164 -2.56 -18.32 -21.79
CA TRP A 164 -1.74 -19.49 -22.22
C TRP A 164 -0.95 -19.28 -23.53
N GLY A 165 -0.57 -18.04 -23.87
CA GLY A 165 0.11 -17.72 -25.13
C GLY A 165 -0.82 -17.57 -26.34
N ILE A 166 -2.14 -17.64 -26.14
CA ILE A 166 -3.16 -17.37 -27.16
C ILE A 166 -3.84 -16.05 -26.79
N GLY A 167 -3.72 -15.07 -27.68
CA GLY A 167 -4.19 -13.71 -27.43
C GLY A 167 -3.85 -12.74 -28.55
N ASN A 168 -4.51 -11.59 -28.55
CA ASN A 168 -4.14 -10.44 -29.38
C ASN A 168 -3.70 -9.31 -28.42
N PRO A 169 -2.43 -9.27 -27.97
CA PRO A 169 -1.93 -8.17 -27.15
C PRO A 169 -1.79 -6.89 -28.00
N ASP A 170 -2.06 -5.71 -27.43
CA ASP A 170 -1.98 -4.48 -28.23
C ASP A 170 -0.53 -4.16 -28.65
N THR A 171 -0.40 -3.54 -29.83
CA THR A 171 0.88 -3.23 -30.45
C THR A 171 1.55 -1.98 -29.88
N TYR A 172 0.78 -1.03 -29.34
CA TYR A 172 1.32 0.12 -28.62
C TYR A 172 1.81 -0.31 -27.23
N GLU A 173 1.00 -1.04 -26.46
CA GLU A 173 1.34 -1.55 -25.12
C GLU A 173 2.63 -2.40 -25.16
N LYS A 174 2.69 -3.39 -26.08
CA LYS A 174 3.88 -4.22 -26.31
C LYS A 174 5.12 -3.40 -26.72
N PHE A 175 4.95 -2.35 -27.52
CA PHE A 175 6.07 -1.45 -27.87
C PHE A 175 6.56 -0.68 -26.64
N THR A 176 5.63 -0.18 -25.82
CA THR A 176 5.96 0.69 -24.69
C THR A 176 6.62 -0.02 -23.52
N GLY A 177 6.47 -1.34 -23.40
CA GLY A 177 7.10 -2.14 -22.34
C GLY A 177 8.64 -2.13 -22.29
N ILE A 178 9.29 -1.43 -23.22
CA ILE A 178 10.73 -1.11 -23.19
C ILE A 178 11.08 0.11 -22.33
N PHE A 179 10.09 0.87 -21.83
CA PHE A 179 10.28 2.15 -21.16
C PHE A 179 10.20 2.04 -19.62
N GLU A 180 11.05 1.18 -19.05
CA GLU A 180 11.18 0.99 -17.61
C GLU A 180 11.67 2.23 -16.83
N LYS A 181 11.59 2.17 -15.49
CA LYS A 181 12.06 3.20 -14.56
C LYS A 181 13.49 3.70 -14.89
N GLY A 182 13.60 5.01 -15.12
CA GLY A 182 14.86 5.67 -15.50
C GLY A 182 15.18 5.69 -17.00
N SER A 183 14.44 4.96 -17.84
CA SER A 183 14.56 5.00 -19.30
C SER A 183 13.54 5.92 -19.99
N VAL A 184 12.41 6.21 -19.32
CA VAL A 184 11.35 7.11 -19.82
C VAL A 184 11.91 8.51 -20.12
N ASN A 185 11.78 8.93 -21.39
CA ASN A 185 12.21 10.25 -21.86
C ASN A 185 11.06 10.96 -22.57
N ILE A 186 10.65 12.12 -22.05
CA ILE A 186 9.48 12.86 -22.51
C ILE A 186 9.86 13.88 -23.58
N VAL A 187 9.37 13.68 -24.80
CA VAL A 187 9.70 14.55 -25.94
C VAL A 187 8.87 15.83 -25.93
N GLY A 188 9.57 16.97 -25.83
CA GLY A 188 8.98 18.31 -25.88
C GLY A 188 8.92 19.00 -24.51
N LYS A 189 8.34 20.20 -24.47
CA LYS A 189 8.14 20.93 -23.21
C LYS A 189 6.87 20.44 -22.51
N ILE A 190 7.02 19.92 -21.29
CA ILE A 190 5.93 19.57 -20.38
C ILE A 190 5.20 20.85 -19.92
N ILE A 191 3.87 20.80 -19.91
CA ILE A 191 2.99 21.85 -19.40
C ILE A 191 2.13 21.29 -18.25
N SER A 192 2.33 21.81 -17.04
CA SER A 192 1.46 21.49 -15.89
C SER A 192 0.01 21.86 -16.20
N LYS A 193 -0.85 20.85 -16.32
CA LYS A 193 -2.31 21.02 -16.40
C LYS A 193 -2.87 21.38 -15.02
N LYS A 194 -4.09 21.93 -15.01
CA LYS A 194 -4.85 22.19 -13.78
C LYS A 194 -6.28 21.69 -13.93
N PHE A 195 -6.64 20.74 -13.08
CA PHE A 195 -7.99 20.17 -13.02
C PHE A 195 -8.77 20.71 -11.80
N SER A 196 -10.09 20.77 -11.94
CA SER A 196 -11.03 21.10 -10.85
C SER A 196 -11.59 19.86 -10.14
N SER A 197 -11.44 18.66 -10.72
CA SER A 197 -11.82 17.37 -10.13
C SER A 197 -11.05 16.22 -10.82
N LEU A 198 -10.93 15.07 -10.16
CA LEU A 198 -10.26 13.90 -10.74
C LEU A 198 -10.97 13.42 -12.02
N SER A 199 -12.31 13.45 -12.03
CA SER A 199 -13.11 13.12 -13.21
C SER A 199 -12.74 13.95 -14.45
N GLN A 200 -12.34 15.22 -14.26
CA GLN A 200 -11.87 16.07 -15.37
C GLN A 200 -10.50 15.60 -15.91
N ALA A 201 -9.61 15.07 -15.06
CA ALA A 201 -8.32 14.53 -15.50
C ALA A 201 -8.51 13.27 -16.36
N PHE A 202 -9.39 12.37 -15.94
CA PHE A 202 -9.81 11.21 -16.75
C PHE A 202 -10.48 11.64 -18.06
N GLU A 203 -11.42 12.58 -18.01
CA GLU A 203 -12.15 13.05 -19.20
C GLU A 203 -11.28 13.78 -20.22
N ASP A 204 -10.27 14.55 -19.79
CA ASP A 204 -9.27 15.19 -20.65
C ASP A 204 -8.35 14.14 -21.29
N THR A 205 -7.71 13.31 -20.46
CA THR A 205 -6.71 12.32 -20.90
C THR A 205 -7.36 11.28 -21.82
N ALA A 206 -8.46 10.64 -21.39
CA ALA A 206 -9.14 9.65 -22.21
C ALA A 206 -9.74 10.27 -23.48
N SER A 207 -10.26 11.51 -23.43
CA SER A 207 -10.72 12.20 -24.64
C SER A 207 -9.60 12.41 -25.64
N PHE A 208 -8.41 12.80 -25.18
CA PHE A 208 -7.27 13.03 -26.06
C PHE A 208 -6.84 11.72 -26.73
N SER A 209 -6.70 10.65 -25.96
CA SER A 209 -6.33 9.32 -26.42
C SER A 209 -7.36 8.73 -27.38
N ASN A 210 -8.65 8.73 -27.02
CA ASN A 210 -9.71 8.19 -27.86
C ASN A 210 -9.84 8.97 -29.19
N LYS A 211 -9.83 10.31 -29.16
CA LYS A 211 -10.19 11.13 -30.33
C LYS A 211 -9.07 11.32 -31.34
N ASN A 212 -7.81 11.03 -30.99
CA ASN A 212 -6.64 11.30 -31.84
C ASN A 212 -5.86 10.04 -32.27
N PHE A 213 -6.20 8.86 -31.72
CA PHE A 213 -5.46 7.61 -31.88
C PHE A 213 -6.43 6.43 -32.16
N VAL A 214 -5.91 5.33 -32.69
CA VAL A 214 -6.61 4.08 -33.03
C VAL A 214 -5.76 2.88 -32.59
N THR A 215 -6.33 1.69 -32.60
CA THR A 215 -5.68 0.42 -32.22
C THR A 215 -5.69 -0.57 -33.38
N ASN A 216 -5.24 -1.81 -33.14
CA ASN A 216 -5.36 -2.92 -34.09
C ASN A 216 -6.81 -3.20 -34.49
N ASP A 217 -7.68 -3.43 -33.50
CA ASP A 217 -9.01 -4.00 -33.73
C ASP A 217 -10.11 -2.91 -33.77
N VAL A 218 -9.89 -1.76 -33.09
CA VAL A 218 -10.87 -0.67 -32.95
C VAL A 218 -10.44 0.60 -33.72
N MET A 219 -10.56 0.48 -35.04
CA MET A 219 -10.10 1.44 -36.07
C MET A 219 -11.09 2.60 -36.32
N PHE A 220 -11.61 2.75 -37.55
CA PHE A 220 -12.26 3.98 -38.03
C PHE A 220 -13.79 3.89 -38.16
N SER A 221 -14.39 2.77 -37.75
CA SER A 221 -15.83 2.49 -37.90
C SER A 221 -16.60 2.60 -36.58
N GLU A 222 -15.90 2.47 -35.46
CA GLU A 222 -16.45 2.31 -34.11
C GLU A 222 -16.60 3.66 -33.40
N TYR A 223 -15.68 4.59 -33.67
CA TYR A 223 -15.69 5.96 -33.15
C TYR A 223 -15.62 6.97 -34.30
N ALA A 224 -16.29 8.11 -34.14
CA ALA A 224 -16.29 9.19 -35.13
C ALA A 224 -14.92 9.90 -35.29
N SER A 225 -14.00 9.70 -34.35
CA SER A 225 -12.66 10.27 -34.31
C SER A 225 -11.61 9.23 -33.86
N PRO A 226 -10.34 9.36 -34.31
CA PRO A 226 -9.89 10.25 -35.39
C PRO A 226 -10.52 9.83 -36.73
N SER A 227 -10.90 10.80 -37.57
CA SER A 227 -11.60 10.47 -38.83
C SER A 227 -10.60 10.25 -39.97
N VAL A 228 -10.86 9.28 -40.86
CA VAL A 228 -10.11 9.11 -42.13
C VAL A 228 -10.06 10.42 -42.92
N ASN A 229 -11.12 11.23 -42.88
CA ASN A 229 -11.20 12.53 -43.57
C ASN A 229 -10.28 13.61 -42.95
N THR A 230 -9.77 13.39 -41.74
CA THR A 230 -8.82 14.27 -41.04
C THR A 230 -7.36 13.80 -41.12
N LEU A 231 -7.07 12.77 -41.93
CA LEU A 231 -5.71 12.24 -42.12
C LEU A 231 -5.07 12.75 -43.43
N VAL A 232 -3.78 13.09 -43.35
CA VAL A 232 -2.94 13.47 -44.48
C VAL A 232 -1.97 12.32 -44.78
N VAL A 233 -2.20 11.59 -45.87
CA VAL A 233 -1.32 10.49 -46.28
C VAL A 233 -0.03 11.02 -46.91
N LYS A 234 1.12 10.57 -46.40
CA LYS A 234 2.45 10.88 -46.95
C LYS A 234 3.27 9.58 -47.00
N GLY A 235 3.69 9.17 -48.19
CA GLY A 235 4.34 7.87 -48.37
C GLY A 235 3.42 6.72 -47.95
N GLU A 236 3.89 5.90 -47.01
CA GLU A 236 3.21 4.71 -46.49
C GLU A 236 2.47 4.97 -45.16
N PHE A 237 2.40 6.22 -44.68
CA PHE A 237 1.81 6.58 -43.40
C PHE A 237 0.71 7.64 -43.51
N ALA A 238 -0.26 7.57 -42.60
CA ALA A 238 -1.36 8.53 -42.46
C ALA A 238 -1.11 9.41 -41.23
N TYR A 239 -1.03 10.73 -41.42
CA TYR A 239 -0.72 11.70 -40.37
C TYR A 239 -1.95 12.46 -39.91
N HIS A 240 -2.11 12.71 -38.60
CA HIS A 240 -3.19 13.55 -38.08
C HIS A 240 -3.00 15.00 -38.55
N ALA A 241 -4.00 15.60 -39.23
CA ALA A 241 -3.81 16.91 -39.87
C ALA A 241 -3.43 18.04 -38.90
N ALA A 242 -3.94 18.01 -37.66
CA ALA A 242 -3.69 19.07 -36.66
C ALA A 242 -2.45 18.82 -35.79
N LEU A 243 -2.27 17.60 -35.27
CA LEU A 243 -1.23 17.23 -34.30
C LEU A 243 0.06 16.76 -34.97
N GLY A 244 0.01 16.34 -36.24
CA GLY A 244 1.17 15.98 -37.04
C GLY A 244 1.79 14.60 -36.75
N HIS A 245 1.27 13.84 -35.79
CA HIS A 245 1.69 12.46 -35.51
C HIS A 245 1.20 11.48 -36.57
N VAL A 246 1.86 10.32 -36.67
CA VAL A 246 1.36 9.17 -37.44
C VAL A 246 0.18 8.55 -36.68
N VAL A 247 -0.91 8.26 -37.38
CA VAL A 247 -2.12 7.62 -36.82
C VAL A 247 -2.20 6.14 -37.21
N ALA A 248 -1.87 5.80 -38.45
CA ALA A 248 -1.91 4.45 -38.99
C ALA A 248 -1.04 4.31 -40.25
N ARG A 249 -0.74 3.08 -40.67
CA ARG A 249 -0.12 2.77 -41.97
C ARG A 249 -1.15 2.89 -43.10
N ALA A 250 -0.76 3.49 -44.22
CA ALA A 250 -1.62 3.80 -45.37
C ALA A 250 -1.32 2.87 -46.56
N VAL A 251 -2.10 1.80 -46.70
CA VAL A 251 -1.88 0.73 -47.68
C VAL A 251 -2.78 0.89 -48.91
N ARG A 252 -2.24 0.73 -50.11
CA ARG A 252 -3.01 0.79 -51.37
C ARG A 252 -3.58 -0.58 -51.71
N LYS A 253 -4.90 -0.77 -51.53
CA LYS A 253 -5.62 -1.98 -51.95
C LYS A 253 -6.41 -1.72 -53.23
N TYR A 254 -6.45 -2.71 -54.13
CA TYR A 254 -7.24 -2.62 -55.37
C TYR A 254 -8.59 -3.31 -55.19
N ASP A 255 -9.67 -2.53 -55.15
CA ASP A 255 -11.03 -3.08 -55.10
C ASP A 255 -11.39 -3.65 -56.48
N ARG A 256 -11.58 -4.98 -56.55
CA ARG A 256 -11.94 -5.71 -57.77
C ARG A 256 -13.40 -5.52 -58.21
N LYS A 257 -14.30 -5.12 -57.31
CA LYS A 257 -15.71 -4.80 -57.61
C LYS A 257 -15.86 -3.38 -58.13
N LEU A 258 -15.15 -2.42 -57.55
CA LEU A 258 -15.14 -1.00 -57.96
C LEU A 258 -14.11 -0.67 -59.05
N GLN A 259 -13.25 -1.63 -59.41
CA GLN A 259 -12.14 -1.51 -60.36
C GLN A 259 -11.23 -0.29 -60.09
N LYS A 260 -10.94 -0.04 -58.80
CA LYS A 260 -10.27 1.18 -58.36
C LYS A 260 -9.29 0.90 -57.22
N SER A 261 -8.11 1.50 -57.29
CA SER A 261 -7.19 1.57 -56.15
C SER A 261 -7.73 2.52 -55.09
N MET A 262 -7.81 2.03 -53.85
CA MET A 262 -8.22 2.78 -52.67
C MET A 262 -7.12 2.71 -51.60
N THR A 263 -7.03 3.72 -50.76
CA THR A 263 -6.20 3.67 -49.55
C THR A 263 -7.03 3.04 -48.43
N SER A 264 -6.54 1.94 -47.86
CA SER A 264 -6.98 1.40 -46.57
C SER A 264 -5.96 1.77 -45.50
N PHE A 265 -6.38 1.70 -44.23
CA PHE A 265 -5.52 1.97 -43.09
C PHE A 265 -5.36 0.71 -42.25
N GLU A 266 -4.17 0.50 -41.69
CA GLU A 266 -3.77 -0.68 -40.92
C GLU A 266 -2.87 -0.24 -39.75
N PHE A 267 -2.91 -0.95 -38.62
CA PHE A 267 -2.11 -0.65 -37.44
C PHE A 267 -0.89 -1.57 -37.27
N ASP A 268 -0.70 -2.51 -38.19
CA ASP A 268 0.50 -3.36 -38.32
C ASP A 268 1.76 -2.48 -38.47
N ASP A 269 2.52 -2.36 -37.37
CA ASP A 269 3.65 -1.45 -37.19
C ASP A 269 4.96 -2.20 -36.86
N PRO A 270 5.49 -3.03 -37.79
CA PRO A 270 6.67 -3.85 -37.57
C PRO A 270 7.97 -3.04 -37.48
N SER A 271 7.90 -1.71 -37.65
CA SER A 271 9.00 -0.76 -37.46
C SER A 271 8.79 0.18 -36.27
N SER A 272 7.79 -0.09 -35.40
CA SER A 272 7.45 0.72 -34.21
C SER A 272 7.29 2.23 -34.51
N THR A 273 6.96 2.59 -35.75
CA THR A 273 6.95 3.96 -36.25
C THR A 273 5.64 4.68 -35.90
N VAL A 274 4.53 3.94 -35.89
CA VAL A 274 3.25 4.41 -35.38
C VAL A 274 3.31 4.48 -33.86
N SER A 275 3.73 3.41 -33.18
CA SER A 275 3.79 3.32 -31.70
C SER A 275 4.78 4.31 -31.08
N LEU A 276 5.95 4.56 -31.69
CA LEU A 276 6.85 5.65 -31.27
C LEU A 276 6.21 7.02 -31.51
N SER A 277 5.48 7.21 -32.62
CA SER A 277 4.77 8.46 -32.88
C SER A 277 3.58 8.68 -31.94
N TYR A 278 3.03 7.61 -31.37
CA TYR A 278 2.01 7.64 -30.32
C TYR A 278 2.64 8.05 -29.00
N TRP A 279 3.68 7.31 -28.57
CA TRP A 279 4.40 7.53 -27.30
C TRP A 279 4.86 8.99 -27.13
N ASN A 280 5.45 9.58 -28.17
CA ASN A 280 5.91 10.98 -28.18
C ASN A 280 4.81 12.04 -27.91
N LEU A 281 3.53 11.66 -27.97
CA LEU A 281 2.41 12.51 -27.57
C LEU A 281 1.75 12.00 -26.29
N LEU A 282 1.52 10.69 -26.18
CA LEU A 282 0.76 10.06 -25.10
C LEU A 282 1.53 10.05 -23.77
N SER A 283 2.83 9.71 -23.75
CA SER A 283 3.63 9.76 -22.51
C SER A 283 3.75 11.18 -21.98
N ARG A 284 3.95 12.18 -22.86
CA ARG A 284 3.89 13.59 -22.45
C ARG A 284 2.51 13.95 -21.89
N HIS A 285 1.43 13.52 -22.54
CA HIS A 285 0.07 13.86 -22.11
C HIS A 285 -0.30 13.19 -20.76
N ALA A 286 0.17 11.96 -20.54
CA ALA A 286 0.09 11.25 -19.26
C ALA A 286 0.85 12.02 -18.17
N VAL A 287 2.12 12.38 -18.41
CA VAL A 287 2.93 13.15 -17.45
C VAL A 287 2.32 14.53 -17.15
N GLU A 288 1.83 15.24 -18.17
CA GLU A 288 1.13 16.51 -18.01
C GLU A 288 -0.19 16.38 -17.22
N SER A 289 -0.89 15.24 -17.35
CA SER A 289 -2.06 14.90 -16.53
C SER A 289 -1.68 14.53 -15.10
N GLY A 290 -0.71 13.65 -14.88
CA GLY A 290 -0.27 13.21 -13.56
C GLY A 290 0.21 14.39 -12.69
N ILE A 291 1.00 15.29 -13.26
CA ILE A 291 1.40 16.56 -12.59
C ILE A 291 0.17 17.39 -12.17
N GLY A 292 -0.88 17.42 -13.01
CA GLY A 292 -2.14 18.10 -12.71
C GLY A 292 -3.03 17.37 -11.70
N VAL A 293 -2.92 16.05 -11.59
CA VAL A 293 -3.59 15.20 -10.59
C VAL A 293 -2.92 15.36 -9.23
N ILE A 294 -1.58 15.38 -9.16
CA ILE A 294 -0.85 15.68 -7.92
C ILE A 294 -1.13 17.12 -7.44
N ASP A 295 -1.18 18.11 -8.35
CA ASP A 295 -1.60 19.49 -8.00
C ASP A 295 -3.04 19.55 -7.45
N LEU A 296 -3.95 18.71 -7.96
CA LEU A 296 -5.30 18.59 -7.44
C LEU A 296 -5.33 17.87 -6.08
N PHE A 297 -4.58 16.77 -5.93
CA PHE A 297 -4.50 15.96 -4.70
C PHE A 297 -4.17 16.83 -3.50
N PHE A 298 -3.08 17.61 -3.56
CA PHE A 298 -2.69 18.49 -2.46
C PHE A 298 -3.71 19.62 -2.22
N ARG A 299 -4.40 20.11 -3.26
CA ARG A 299 -5.50 21.07 -3.09
C ARG A 299 -6.72 20.46 -2.41
N GLU A 300 -7.05 19.20 -2.67
CA GLU A 300 -8.18 18.52 -2.03
C GLU A 300 -7.83 18.01 -0.62
N VAL A 301 -6.56 17.70 -0.33
CA VAL A 301 -6.02 17.49 1.02
C VAL A 301 -6.16 18.76 1.88
N GLU A 302 -5.71 19.93 1.40
CA GLU A 302 -5.82 21.17 2.18
C GLU A 302 -7.28 21.63 2.35
N LYS A 303 -8.14 21.37 1.36
CA LYS A 303 -9.59 21.53 1.46
C LYS A 303 -10.18 20.60 2.52
N GLU A 304 -9.82 19.32 2.52
CA GLU A 304 -10.34 18.35 3.50
C GLU A 304 -9.90 18.70 4.92
N LYS A 305 -8.63 19.10 5.13
CA LYS A 305 -8.17 19.61 6.44
C LYS A 305 -9.03 20.77 6.97
N GLN A 306 -9.60 21.59 6.09
CA GLN A 306 -10.52 22.69 6.44
C GLN A 306 -11.98 22.24 6.62
N THR A 307 -12.45 21.22 5.89
CA THR A 307 -13.88 20.82 5.88
C THR A 307 -14.22 19.59 6.72
N GLY A 308 -13.27 18.68 6.95
CA GLY A 308 -13.48 17.41 7.67
C GLY A 308 -14.58 16.52 7.06
N ALA A 309 -14.81 16.59 5.75
CA ALA A 309 -15.91 15.93 5.07
C ALA A 309 -15.65 14.42 4.88
N LEU A 310 -14.43 14.05 4.51
CA LEU A 310 -13.96 12.66 4.48
C LEU A 310 -13.77 12.12 5.90
N LYS A 311 -13.31 12.94 6.85
CA LYS A 311 -13.29 12.59 8.27
C LYS A 311 -14.68 12.32 8.85
N ALA A 312 -15.70 13.07 8.42
CA ALA A 312 -17.10 12.84 8.79
C ALA A 312 -17.76 11.67 8.04
N LYS A 313 -17.20 11.28 6.86
CA LYS A 313 -17.56 10.08 6.09
C LYS A 313 -16.97 8.80 6.71
N ASN A 314 -15.81 8.90 7.34
CA ASN A 314 -15.16 7.80 8.05
C ASN A 314 -15.85 7.48 9.39
N LEU A 315 -17.04 6.89 9.32
CA LEU A 315 -17.78 6.39 10.47
C LEU A 315 -18.26 4.96 10.20
N SER A 316 -18.10 4.06 11.16
CA SER A 316 -18.56 2.68 11.07
C SER A 316 -20.09 2.57 11.00
N PRO A 317 -20.65 1.49 10.45
CA PRO A 317 -22.10 1.28 10.44
C PRO A 317 -22.74 1.40 11.84
N LEU A 318 -22.06 0.93 12.89
CA LEU A 318 -22.44 1.14 14.29
C LEU A 318 -22.41 2.63 14.70
N GLN A 319 -21.31 3.36 14.47
CA GLN A 319 -21.23 4.80 14.77
C GLN A 319 -22.31 5.59 14.01
N GLN A 320 -22.57 5.26 12.75
CA GLN A 320 -23.64 5.87 11.95
C GLN A 320 -25.05 5.51 12.46
N HIS A 321 -25.25 4.29 12.96
CA HIS A 321 -26.50 3.86 13.58
C HIS A 321 -26.74 4.61 14.90
N ASN A 322 -25.73 4.70 15.77
CA ASN A 322 -25.77 5.44 17.03
C ASN A 322 -26.01 6.94 16.79
N LYS A 323 -25.36 7.54 15.78
CA LYS A 323 -25.59 8.93 15.36
C LYS A 323 -27.03 9.16 14.87
N LYS A 324 -27.63 8.20 14.15
CA LYS A 324 -29.04 8.23 13.76
C LYS A 324 -29.97 8.07 14.96
N LEU A 325 -29.71 7.13 15.87
CA LEU A 325 -30.47 6.95 17.12
C LEU A 325 -30.47 8.20 17.99
N ALA A 326 -29.29 8.80 18.23
CA ALA A 326 -29.14 10.06 18.97
C ALA A 326 -29.91 11.21 18.31
N SER A 327 -29.86 11.33 16.98
CA SER A 327 -30.67 12.32 16.25
C SER A 327 -32.17 12.08 16.42
N GLY A 328 -32.64 10.82 16.43
CA GLY A 328 -34.03 10.46 16.73
C GLY A 328 -34.44 10.75 18.19
N PHE A 329 -33.51 10.56 19.14
CA PHE A 329 -33.75 10.85 20.55
C PHE A 329 -33.98 12.35 20.84
N SER A 330 -33.48 13.26 20.00
CA SER A 330 -33.84 14.69 20.08
C SER A 330 -35.35 14.91 19.92
N LEU A 331 -36.02 14.12 19.06
CA LEU A 331 -37.46 14.14 18.85
C LEU A 331 -38.21 13.51 20.05
N VAL A 332 -37.64 12.48 20.68
CA VAL A 332 -38.21 11.85 21.90
C VAL A 332 -38.14 12.82 23.09
N LYS A 333 -37.04 13.55 23.25
CA LYS A 333 -36.85 14.57 24.30
C LYS A 333 -37.86 15.72 24.16
N ALA A 334 -38.28 16.04 22.94
CA ALA A 334 -39.35 17.00 22.64
C ALA A 334 -40.78 16.47 22.92
N ILE A 335 -40.97 15.16 23.14
CA ILE A 335 -42.29 14.53 23.39
C ILE A 335 -42.47 14.16 24.87
N TYR A 336 -41.43 13.68 25.55
CA TYR A 336 -41.53 13.09 26.90
C TYR A 336 -41.03 13.97 28.06
N GLY A 337 -40.38 15.10 27.79
CA GLY A 337 -39.95 16.05 28.82
C GLY A 337 -38.55 15.81 29.40
N SER A 338 -38.15 16.69 30.33
CA SER A 338 -36.75 17.00 30.61
C SER A 338 -36.09 16.15 31.71
N SER A 339 -36.40 14.85 31.81
CA SER A 339 -35.88 13.95 32.85
C SER A 339 -34.69 13.07 32.42
N LEU A 340 -34.02 13.41 31.32
CA LEU A 340 -32.78 12.77 30.86
C LEU A 340 -31.77 13.88 30.53
N THR A 341 -30.57 13.79 31.13
CA THR A 341 -29.44 14.69 30.87
C THR A 341 -28.82 14.40 29.51
N GLN A 342 -27.63 14.97 29.22
CA GLN A 342 -26.83 14.52 28.08
C GLN A 342 -25.89 13.37 28.50
N ASP A 343 -25.50 13.32 29.77
CA ASP A 343 -24.54 12.36 30.29
C ASP A 343 -25.17 10.97 30.47
N ASP A 344 -26.44 10.88 30.89
CA ASP A 344 -27.21 9.62 30.88
C ASP A 344 -27.24 8.97 29.48
N VAL A 345 -27.24 9.80 28.43
CA VAL A 345 -27.28 9.37 27.02
C VAL A 345 -25.88 8.99 26.54
N ASN A 346 -24.84 9.67 27.01
CA ASN A 346 -23.46 9.36 26.69
C ASN A 346 -23.02 8.04 27.37
N GLU A 347 -23.39 7.82 28.63
CA GLU A 347 -23.13 6.60 29.40
C GLU A 347 -23.74 5.36 28.71
N LEU A 348 -25.02 5.45 28.29
CA LEU A 348 -25.68 4.39 27.51
C LEU A 348 -25.06 4.11 26.13
N LEU A 349 -24.26 5.03 25.58
CA LEU A 349 -23.62 4.92 24.27
C LEU A 349 -22.13 4.57 24.34
N SER A 350 -21.49 4.74 25.51
CA SER A 350 -20.06 4.44 25.71
C SER A 350 -19.74 2.96 25.90
N ASP A 351 -20.69 2.17 26.41
CA ASP A 351 -20.40 0.79 26.84
C ASP A 351 -20.76 -0.24 25.75
N ALA A 352 -19.74 -0.86 25.16
CA ALA A 352 -19.89 -1.75 23.99
C ALA A 352 -20.75 -2.99 24.27
N ALA A 353 -20.93 -3.38 25.54
CA ALA A 353 -21.81 -4.47 25.95
C ALA A 353 -23.31 -4.12 25.82
N ALA A 354 -23.68 -2.84 25.85
CA ALA A 354 -25.08 -2.40 25.90
C ALA A 354 -25.88 -2.69 24.62
N GLY A 355 -25.21 -2.91 23.47
CA GLY A 355 -25.86 -3.16 22.17
C GLY A 355 -26.82 -4.36 22.16
N GLN A 356 -26.54 -5.40 22.96
CA GLN A 356 -27.46 -6.54 23.13
C GLN A 356 -28.58 -6.26 24.13
N ALA A 357 -28.32 -5.47 25.17
CA ALA A 357 -29.30 -5.11 26.20
C ALA A 357 -30.37 -4.12 25.69
N GLY A 358 -29.98 -3.10 24.92
CA GLY A 358 -30.90 -2.13 24.33
C GLY A 358 -31.87 -2.76 23.32
N ALA A 359 -31.36 -3.70 22.50
CA ALA A 359 -32.20 -4.49 21.59
C ALA A 359 -33.19 -5.39 22.36
N ALA A 360 -32.75 -6.01 23.46
CA ALA A 360 -33.62 -6.82 24.31
C ALA A 360 -34.72 -5.98 24.99
N ALA A 361 -34.42 -4.75 25.43
CA ALA A 361 -35.40 -3.86 26.06
C ALA A 361 -36.51 -3.39 25.09
N LEU A 362 -36.16 -3.11 23.83
CA LEU A 362 -37.15 -2.74 22.80
C LEU A 362 -38.07 -3.91 22.42
N ALA A 363 -37.56 -5.15 22.41
CA ALA A 363 -38.34 -6.34 22.08
C ALA A 363 -39.48 -6.63 23.08
N ILE A 364 -39.45 -6.06 24.29
CA ILE A 364 -40.51 -6.22 25.31
C ILE A 364 -41.69 -5.25 25.07
N GLY A 365 -41.50 -4.19 24.27
CA GLY A 365 -42.48 -3.11 24.11
C GLY A 365 -43.67 -3.43 23.20
N GLU A 366 -43.54 -4.40 22.27
CA GLU A 366 -44.49 -4.54 21.15
C GLU A 366 -45.63 -5.56 21.39
N LYS A 367 -45.65 -6.27 22.53
CA LYS A 367 -46.76 -7.19 22.90
C LYS A 367 -47.12 -7.17 24.38
N ALA A 368 -48.15 -6.40 24.71
CA ALA A 368 -48.85 -6.48 25.98
C ALA A 368 -50.36 -6.72 25.77
N GLU A 369 -50.79 -7.98 25.87
CA GLU A 369 -52.14 -8.40 26.32
C GLU A 369 -52.27 -9.95 26.33
N PRO A 370 -53.08 -10.55 27.22
CA PRO A 370 -53.22 -10.26 28.65
C PRO A 370 -52.89 -11.50 29.53
N ILE A 371 -52.79 -11.29 30.84
CA ILE A 371 -52.38 -12.35 31.81
C ILE A 371 -53.47 -13.42 31.99
N ALA A 372 -53.09 -14.70 31.89
CA ALA A 372 -53.88 -15.83 32.37
C ALA A 372 -53.03 -16.76 33.27
N THR A 373 -53.58 -17.13 34.43
CA THR A 373 -52.88 -17.79 35.55
C THR A 373 -52.43 -19.23 35.31
N GLN A 374 -51.25 -19.58 35.84
CA GLN A 374 -51.11 -20.76 36.72
C GLN A 374 -49.85 -20.75 37.62
N GLN A 375 -49.83 -21.67 38.59
CA GLN A 375 -48.86 -21.77 39.70
C GLN A 375 -47.75 -22.83 39.44
N PRO A 376 -46.70 -22.91 40.29
CA PRO A 376 -45.41 -23.54 39.93
C PRO A 376 -45.29 -25.03 40.30
N VAL A 377 -44.16 -25.67 39.96
CA VAL A 377 -43.49 -26.70 40.81
C VAL A 377 -42.05 -27.05 40.37
N ALA A 378 -41.16 -27.15 41.36
CA ALA A 378 -39.91 -27.95 41.52
C ALA A 378 -38.84 -28.13 40.40
N ASP A 379 -37.63 -27.62 40.69
CA ASP A 379 -36.37 -28.37 41.00
C ASP A 379 -35.94 -29.58 40.15
N GLN A 380 -34.74 -29.48 39.54
CA GLN A 380 -33.66 -30.50 39.60
C GLN A 380 -32.27 -29.82 39.71
N THR A 381 -31.24 -30.59 40.06
CA THR A 381 -30.11 -30.10 40.88
C THR A 381 -28.70 -30.59 40.45
N LEU A 382 -27.66 -29.82 40.85
CA LEU A 382 -26.21 -30.18 40.93
C LEU A 382 -25.44 -30.40 39.60
N PRO A 383 -24.08 -30.44 39.60
CA PRO A 383 -23.09 -30.22 40.68
C PRO A 383 -22.05 -29.09 40.39
N ALA A 384 -21.07 -28.90 41.29
CA ALA A 384 -19.95 -27.94 41.13
C ALA A 384 -18.56 -28.63 41.28
N PRO A 385 -17.47 -28.05 40.73
CA PRO A 385 -16.10 -28.48 40.98
C PRO A 385 -15.42 -27.74 42.17
N ARG A 386 -14.21 -28.18 42.53
CA ARG A 386 -13.40 -27.80 43.72
C ARG A 386 -11.97 -27.41 43.27
N PRO A 387 -11.22 -26.52 43.98
CA PRO A 387 -10.09 -25.80 43.39
C PRO A 387 -8.71 -26.47 43.52
N THR A 388 -7.72 -25.79 42.93
CA THR A 388 -6.29 -26.08 42.75
C THR A 388 -5.48 -26.28 44.04
N GLU A 389 -4.35 -26.99 43.93
CA GLU A 389 -3.33 -27.16 44.98
C GLU A 389 -1.90 -27.18 44.37
N LEU A 390 -0.88 -26.77 45.14
CA LEU A 390 0.55 -26.66 44.76
C LEU A 390 1.44 -27.07 45.94
N PRO A 391 2.51 -27.86 45.71
CA PRO A 391 3.90 -27.35 45.85
C PRO A 391 4.84 -27.96 44.75
N ALA A 392 6.18 -27.91 44.74
CA ALA A 392 7.20 -27.51 45.72
C ALA A 392 8.52 -27.01 45.04
N GLU A 393 9.51 -26.61 45.85
CA GLU A 393 10.91 -26.28 45.49
C GLU A 393 11.87 -27.43 45.91
N PRO A 394 13.18 -27.47 45.50
CA PRO A 394 14.23 -26.91 46.40
C PRO A 394 15.61 -26.47 45.81
N ALA A 395 16.11 -25.32 46.30
CA ALA A 395 17.43 -25.06 46.93
C ALA A 395 18.79 -25.09 46.14
N ALA A 396 19.29 -23.86 45.86
CA ALA A 396 20.57 -23.25 46.33
C ALA A 396 21.98 -23.90 46.18
N GLN A 397 22.97 -23.10 45.70
CA GLN A 397 24.13 -22.60 46.50
C GLN A 397 25.06 -21.60 45.74
N GLU A 398 25.46 -20.50 46.42
CA GLU A 398 26.82 -19.88 46.62
C GLU A 398 27.93 -19.88 45.51
N GLN A 399 28.87 -18.92 45.39
CA GLN A 399 29.27 -17.72 46.18
C GLN A 399 30.21 -16.74 45.38
N SER A 400 30.61 -15.63 46.04
CA SER A 400 31.87 -14.84 45.88
C SER A 400 31.88 -13.48 45.13
N GLU A 401 31.93 -12.42 45.93
CA GLU A 401 32.68 -11.15 45.73
C GLU A 401 34.15 -11.34 46.26
N PRO A 402 35.09 -10.35 46.36
CA PRO A 402 34.95 -8.88 46.30
C PRO A 402 36.04 -8.09 45.51
N ALA A 403 35.89 -6.76 45.39
CA ALA A 403 36.93 -5.77 45.79
C ALA A 403 36.50 -4.29 45.57
N VAL A 404 36.52 -3.49 46.65
CA VAL A 404 36.36 -2.02 46.70
C VAL A 404 37.50 -1.49 47.59
N PRO A 405 38.30 -0.46 47.21
CA PRO A 405 38.05 0.93 47.68
C PRO A 405 38.62 2.03 46.72
N THR A 406 38.58 3.36 46.94
CA THR A 406 38.19 4.22 48.10
C THR A 406 37.86 5.65 47.61
N GLU A 407 37.00 6.38 48.34
CA GLU A 407 37.06 7.81 48.79
C GLU A 407 37.79 8.93 47.94
N ARG A 408 37.49 10.26 48.04
CA ARG A 408 36.73 11.09 49.01
C ARG A 408 36.35 12.48 48.42
N ASN A 409 35.46 13.22 49.09
CA ASN A 409 35.41 14.68 49.38
C ASN A 409 36.26 15.72 48.59
N SER A 410 35.87 17.01 48.41
CA SER A 410 34.64 17.75 48.81
C SER A 410 34.64 19.24 48.38
N SER A 411 33.44 19.80 48.11
CA SER A 411 32.91 21.14 48.53
C SER A 411 33.57 22.48 48.07
N VAL A 412 32.77 23.57 48.15
CA VAL A 412 33.15 25.03 48.19
C VAL A 412 33.58 25.66 46.84
N GLU A 413 33.24 26.90 46.44
CA GLU A 413 32.17 27.88 46.79
C GLU A 413 32.19 29.08 45.78
N SER A 414 31.02 29.70 45.55
CA SER A 414 30.66 31.08 45.06
C SER A 414 31.59 32.03 44.24
N GLN A 415 30.92 32.99 43.54
CA GLN A 415 31.36 34.39 43.23
C GLN A 415 32.41 34.63 42.10
N THR A 416 32.42 35.73 41.29
CA THR A 416 31.39 36.72 40.84
C THR A 416 31.89 37.61 39.66
N VAL A 417 30.96 38.27 38.93
CA VAL A 417 31.02 39.66 38.35
C VAL A 417 31.96 40.00 37.15
N SER A 418 31.29 40.27 36.02
CA SER A 418 31.40 41.42 35.08
C SER A 418 32.73 41.90 34.43
N SER A 419 32.76 41.94 33.09
CA SER A 419 32.88 43.16 32.25
C SER A 419 32.97 42.81 30.74
N GLY A 420 32.57 43.63 29.76
CA GLY A 420 31.72 44.84 29.79
C GLY A 420 31.86 45.75 28.54
N THR A 421 30.74 46.15 27.89
CA THR A 421 30.60 47.28 26.89
C THR A 421 31.43 47.20 25.59
N SER A 422 30.98 47.48 24.36
CA SER A 422 30.19 48.60 23.74
C SER A 422 30.06 48.26 22.21
N THR A 423 29.37 48.92 21.25
CA THR A 423 28.29 49.92 21.01
C THR A 423 27.99 49.83 19.47
N THR A 424 27.17 50.57 18.70
CA THR A 424 26.30 51.78 18.72
C THR A 424 25.36 51.62 17.49
N SER A 425 24.05 51.92 17.42
CA SER A 425 23.24 53.13 17.71
C SER A 425 22.81 53.90 16.43
N GLN A 426 21.57 54.44 16.43
CA GLN A 426 20.98 55.49 15.54
C GLN A 426 20.40 55.04 14.16
N LEU A 427 19.36 55.66 13.54
CA LEU A 427 18.40 56.74 13.91
C LEU A 427 17.13 56.73 12.97
N GLN A 428 16.10 57.55 13.27
CA GLN A 428 15.00 57.98 12.34
C GLN A 428 15.35 59.37 11.71
N PRO A 429 14.47 60.18 11.02
CA PRO A 429 13.07 60.06 10.53
C PRO A 429 12.80 60.67 9.11
N LEU A 430 11.52 60.86 8.70
CA LEU A 430 10.89 62.06 8.03
C LEU A 430 9.87 61.82 6.87
N VAL A 431 9.03 62.86 6.64
CA VAL A 431 7.72 62.98 5.91
C VAL A 431 7.58 64.49 5.49
N PRO A 432 6.82 65.01 4.46
CA PRO A 432 5.60 64.57 3.74
C PRO A 432 5.58 64.75 2.18
N VAL A 433 4.43 64.56 1.50
CA VAL A 433 3.73 65.57 0.63
C VAL A 433 2.31 65.15 0.16
N THR A 434 1.47 66.16 -0.14
CA THR A 434 0.11 66.18 -0.77
C THR A 434 0.08 67.25 -1.88
N PRO A 435 -1.02 67.59 -2.63
CA PRO A 435 -2.37 67.00 -2.81
C PRO A 435 -2.80 66.80 -4.32
N GLY A 436 -4.08 66.47 -4.60
CA GLY A 436 -4.71 66.48 -5.94
C GLY A 436 -6.26 66.64 -5.90
N PHE A 437 -6.91 67.08 -6.99
CA PHE A 437 -8.31 67.59 -7.00
C PHE A 437 -9.24 66.98 -8.08
N GLY A 438 -10.55 66.92 -7.80
CA GLY A 438 -11.67 66.74 -8.78
C GLY A 438 -12.28 65.32 -8.89
N GLY A 439 -13.55 65.12 -9.30
CA GLY A 439 -14.66 66.06 -9.56
C GLY A 439 -15.83 65.45 -10.39
N GLY A 440 -17.10 65.67 -9.99
CA GLY A 440 -18.33 65.10 -10.61
C GLY A 440 -18.68 63.68 -10.11
N GLY A 441 -19.91 63.13 -10.13
CA GLY A 441 -21.22 63.58 -10.65
C GLY A 441 -21.78 62.59 -11.70
N GLY A 442 -23.03 62.10 -11.71
CA GLY A 442 -24.19 62.21 -10.79
C GLY A 442 -25.46 61.50 -11.36
N GLY A 443 -26.56 61.44 -10.60
CA GLY A 443 -27.87 60.85 -11.00
C GLY A 443 -28.07 59.37 -10.58
N ASN A 444 -29.29 58.80 -10.56
CA ASN A 444 -30.63 59.34 -10.86
C ASN A 444 -31.78 58.49 -10.25
N GLY A 445 -32.90 59.12 -9.86
CA GLY A 445 -34.23 58.52 -9.61
C GLY A 445 -34.47 57.88 -8.22
N GLY A 446 -35.69 57.91 -7.63
CA GLY A 446 -36.88 58.71 -7.98
C GLY A 446 -38.24 58.02 -7.66
N SER A 447 -39.10 58.67 -6.86
CA SER A 447 -40.49 58.28 -6.50
C SER A 447 -40.65 57.03 -5.60
N THR A 448 -41.70 56.87 -4.76
CA THR A 448 -42.98 57.63 -4.63
C THR A 448 -43.54 57.57 -3.19
N SER A 449 -44.07 58.69 -2.66
CA SER A 449 -45.37 58.91 -1.95
C SER A 449 -45.93 57.88 -0.92
N GLN A 450 -46.67 58.20 0.16
CA GLN A 450 -47.40 59.38 0.69
C GLN A 450 -47.20 59.38 2.24
N ALA A 451 -47.13 60.47 3.03
CA ALA A 451 -47.90 61.72 3.10
C ALA A 451 -49.32 61.56 3.70
N GLU A 452 -49.46 61.81 5.01
CA GLU A 452 -50.69 62.32 5.64
C GLU A 452 -50.31 63.23 6.83
N GLU A 453 -51.16 64.21 7.16
CA GLU A 453 -50.82 65.40 7.97
C GLU A 453 -51.89 65.63 9.05
N VAL A 454 -51.49 65.87 10.31
CA VAL A 454 -52.40 66.20 11.41
C VAL A 454 -51.87 67.39 12.22
N VAL A 455 -52.80 68.32 12.51
CA VAL A 455 -52.56 69.70 12.97
C VAL A 455 -52.08 69.81 14.42
N GLU A 456 -51.33 70.89 14.70
CA GLU A 456 -50.82 71.29 16.02
C GLU A 456 -51.91 71.44 17.11
N THR A 457 -51.51 71.26 18.37
CA THR A 457 -51.93 72.14 19.48
C THR A 457 -50.81 72.25 20.51
N SER A 458 -50.62 73.44 21.11
CA SER A 458 -49.44 73.78 21.91
C SER A 458 -49.73 73.96 23.40
N VAL A 459 -48.80 73.50 24.24
CA VAL A 459 -48.72 73.75 25.70
C VAL A 459 -47.22 73.91 26.06
N PRO A 460 -46.81 74.89 26.88
CA PRO A 460 -45.40 75.22 27.07
C PRO A 460 -44.70 74.52 28.24
N ASP A 461 -43.42 74.20 28.01
CA ASP A 461 -42.26 74.32 28.93
C ASP A 461 -42.40 73.82 30.39
N GLU A 462 -41.89 72.60 30.63
CA GLU A 462 -41.18 72.30 31.88
C GLU A 462 -39.72 71.94 31.55
N THR A 463 -38.78 72.51 32.31
CA THR A 463 -37.34 72.37 32.07
C THR A 463 -36.80 71.09 32.71
N PRO A 464 -36.30 70.11 31.95
CA PRO A 464 -35.79 68.87 32.53
C PRO A 464 -34.43 69.10 33.21
N THR A 465 -34.28 68.63 34.45
CA THR A 465 -32.97 68.40 35.07
C THR A 465 -32.20 67.36 34.26
N PRO A 466 -30.86 67.50 34.09
CA PRO A 466 -30.06 66.55 33.32
C PRO A 466 -30.12 65.16 33.98
N VAL A 467 -30.57 64.17 33.22
CA VAL A 467 -30.48 62.76 33.59
C VAL A 467 -29.07 62.30 33.27
N VAL A 468 -28.27 62.02 34.29
CA VAL A 468 -26.97 61.35 34.12
C VAL A 468 -27.25 59.92 33.68
N VAL A 469 -26.91 59.60 32.43
CA VAL A 469 -26.90 58.22 31.94
C VAL A 469 -25.65 57.55 32.49
N PRO A 470 -25.74 56.38 33.17
CA PRO A 470 -24.56 55.70 33.66
C PRO A 470 -23.82 55.03 32.49
N VAL A 471 -22.54 55.35 32.34
CA VAL A 471 -21.64 54.76 31.34
C VAL A 471 -21.68 53.23 31.44
N SER A 472 -21.96 52.56 30.32
CA SER A 472 -22.03 51.10 30.25
C SER A 472 -20.63 50.48 30.14
N LEU A 473 -20.46 49.32 30.77
CA LEU A 473 -19.27 48.47 30.62
C LEU A 473 -19.70 47.00 30.75
N GLU A 474 -19.25 46.19 29.80
CA GLU A 474 -19.42 44.73 29.76
C GLU A 474 -18.06 44.12 29.38
N VAL A 475 -17.59 43.14 30.16
CA VAL A 475 -16.41 42.32 29.82
C VAL A 475 -16.94 41.01 29.22
N LEU A 476 -16.55 40.72 27.99
CA LEU A 476 -16.99 39.52 27.26
C LEU A 476 -16.00 38.35 27.39
N SER A 477 -14.72 38.65 27.61
CA SER A 477 -13.66 37.67 27.85
C SER A 477 -12.45 38.37 28.50
N PRO A 478 -11.72 37.73 29.43
CA PRO A 478 -11.96 36.41 30.01
C PRO A 478 -13.19 36.37 30.93
N HIS A 479 -13.58 35.16 31.31
CA HIS A 479 -14.58 34.89 32.33
C HIS A 479 -13.94 34.63 33.70
N GLU A 480 -14.78 34.69 34.74
CA GLU A 480 -14.39 34.42 36.13
C GLU A 480 -13.85 32.99 36.27
N GLY A 481 -12.58 32.86 36.64
CA GLY A 481 -11.89 31.58 36.83
C GLY A 481 -11.23 30.97 35.59
N ASP A 482 -11.12 31.70 34.47
CA ASP A 482 -10.36 31.24 33.30
C ASP A 482 -8.86 31.04 33.62
N PHE A 483 -8.23 30.06 32.96
CA PHE A 483 -6.82 29.68 33.15
C PHE A 483 -5.93 30.12 31.96
N PHE A 484 -4.69 30.53 32.25
CA PHE A 484 -3.75 31.06 31.25
C PHE A 484 -2.32 30.53 31.42
N ALA A 485 -1.84 29.78 30.41
CA ALA A 485 -0.44 29.38 30.20
C ALA A 485 0.55 30.55 29.92
N THR A 486 0.15 31.81 30.10
CA THR A 486 1.02 32.98 29.85
C THR A 486 0.70 34.15 30.77
N THR A 487 1.70 34.97 31.06
CA THR A 487 1.55 36.22 31.82
C THR A 487 0.87 37.36 31.04
N THR A 488 0.54 37.20 29.75
CA THR A 488 -0.08 38.27 28.94
C THR A 488 -1.51 37.88 28.56
N VAL A 489 -2.48 38.32 29.37
CA VAL A 489 -3.88 37.96 29.19
C VAL A 489 -4.60 39.02 28.35
N ALA A 490 -5.32 38.57 27.32
CA ALA A 490 -6.12 39.42 26.45
C ALA A 490 -7.54 39.56 27.01
N PHE A 491 -7.98 40.80 27.21
CA PHE A 491 -9.33 41.16 27.61
C PHE A 491 -10.08 41.78 26.42
N SER A 492 -11.40 41.62 26.40
CA SER A 492 -12.29 42.23 25.42
C SER A 492 -13.70 42.45 25.96
N GLY A 493 -14.44 43.36 25.35
CA GLY A 493 -15.80 43.67 25.79
C GLY A 493 -16.47 44.78 25.00
N ILE A 494 -17.52 45.34 25.60
CA ILE A 494 -18.31 46.46 25.08
C ILE A 494 -18.36 47.58 26.14
N THR A 495 -18.33 48.82 25.69
CA THR A 495 -18.56 50.05 26.47
C THR A 495 -19.20 51.08 25.54
N GLU A 496 -19.43 52.31 26.00
CA GLU A 496 -19.84 53.41 25.11
C GLU A 496 -18.80 53.67 23.99
N ALA A 497 -19.28 54.06 22.80
CA ALA A 497 -18.42 54.32 21.65
C ALA A 497 -17.35 55.38 21.96
N HIS A 498 -16.09 55.05 21.67
CA HIS A 498 -14.91 55.86 22.01
C HIS A 498 -14.62 56.06 23.52
N GLY A 499 -15.24 55.28 24.41
CA GLY A 499 -14.88 55.24 25.83
C GLY A 499 -13.45 54.73 26.05
N LEU A 500 -12.76 55.29 27.05
CA LEU A 500 -11.44 54.88 27.51
C LEU A 500 -11.58 53.76 28.55
N VAL A 501 -11.19 52.53 28.18
CA VAL A 501 -11.17 51.38 29.09
C VAL A 501 -9.80 51.27 29.74
N THR A 502 -9.78 51.05 31.05
CA THR A 502 -8.59 50.88 31.89
C THR A 502 -8.69 49.57 32.66
N LEU A 503 -7.65 48.75 32.60
CA LEU A 503 -7.52 47.48 33.29
C LEU A 503 -6.39 47.61 34.32
N GLU A 504 -6.65 47.25 35.57
CA GLU A 504 -5.70 47.37 36.69
C GLU A 504 -5.60 46.03 37.44
N SER A 505 -4.37 45.56 37.68
CA SER A 505 -4.08 44.39 38.51
C SER A 505 -2.74 44.59 39.22
N ASN A 506 -2.74 44.55 40.56
CA ASN A 506 -1.60 44.90 41.41
C ASN A 506 -0.94 46.25 41.02
N ALA A 507 0.23 46.22 40.38
CA ALA A 507 0.96 47.39 39.91
C ALA A 507 0.92 47.56 38.37
N ASN A 508 0.25 46.64 37.66
CA ASN A 508 0.15 46.63 36.21
C ASN A 508 -1.15 47.32 35.77
N THR A 509 -1.03 48.21 34.78
CA THR A 509 -2.16 48.95 34.21
C THR A 509 -2.08 48.91 32.69
N ALA A 510 -3.19 48.58 32.04
CA ALA A 510 -3.36 48.64 30.59
C ALA A 510 -4.54 49.55 30.23
N THR A 511 -4.45 50.26 29.10
CA THR A 511 -5.51 51.16 28.63
C THR A 511 -5.78 50.97 27.15
N THR A 512 -7.05 51.01 26.75
CA THR A 512 -7.49 50.96 25.36
C THR A 512 -8.66 51.91 25.13
N THR A 513 -9.02 52.19 23.88
CA THR A 513 -10.18 53.04 23.54
C THR A 513 -11.12 52.26 22.64
N ALA A 514 -12.41 52.29 22.96
CA ALA A 514 -13.43 51.59 22.19
C ALA A 514 -13.60 52.17 20.77
N ASP A 515 -14.03 51.32 19.85
CA ASP A 515 -14.34 51.72 18.48
C ASP A 515 -15.66 52.51 18.38
N GLY A 516 -16.08 52.83 17.15
CA GLY A 516 -17.32 53.55 16.89
C GLY A 516 -18.60 52.74 17.12
N ALA A 517 -18.49 51.45 17.48
CA ALA A 517 -19.58 50.57 17.89
C ALA A 517 -19.51 50.21 19.40
N GLY A 518 -18.52 50.72 20.13
CA GLY A 518 -18.32 50.43 21.56
C GLY A 518 -17.46 49.19 21.86
N SER A 519 -16.97 48.49 20.84
CA SER A 519 -16.14 47.29 21.01
C SER A 519 -14.71 47.66 21.44
N TRP A 520 -14.14 46.92 22.38
CA TRP A 520 -12.78 47.14 22.86
C TRP A 520 -12.02 45.84 23.10
N SER A 521 -10.68 45.92 23.02
CA SER A 521 -9.76 44.88 23.48
C SER A 521 -8.44 45.48 23.95
N SER A 522 -7.81 44.85 24.93
CA SER A 522 -6.52 45.23 25.51
C SER A 522 -5.82 44.02 26.12
N ASN A 523 -4.50 44.03 26.16
CA ASN A 523 -3.71 43.00 26.84
C ASN A 523 -3.12 43.58 28.13
N ILE A 524 -3.22 42.83 29.23
CA ILE A 524 -2.62 43.16 30.52
C ILE A 524 -1.57 42.10 30.90
N SER A 525 -0.46 42.55 31.49
CA SER A 525 0.51 41.63 32.09
C SER A 525 0.08 41.29 33.51
N LEU A 526 0.02 40.01 33.84
CA LEU A 526 -0.36 39.47 35.14
C LEU A 526 0.78 38.63 35.74
N GLU A 527 0.71 38.38 37.04
CA GLU A 527 1.66 37.56 37.79
C GLU A 527 1.12 36.12 37.96
N GLU A 528 2.01 35.14 38.15
CA GLU A 528 1.67 33.73 38.39
C GLU A 528 0.87 33.55 39.70
N GLY A 529 -0.12 32.64 39.69
CA GLY A 529 -1.08 32.42 40.76
C GLY A 529 -2.49 32.91 40.42
N ASN A 530 -3.09 33.70 41.30
CA ASN A 530 -4.50 34.14 41.24
C ASN A 530 -4.63 35.68 41.13
N PRO A 531 -4.29 36.29 39.98
CA PRO A 531 -4.42 37.73 39.78
C PRO A 531 -5.87 38.18 39.56
N THR A 532 -6.37 39.03 40.46
CA THR A 532 -7.60 39.82 40.29
C THR A 532 -7.37 40.96 39.29
N VAL A 533 -8.27 41.15 38.33
CA VAL A 533 -8.24 42.27 37.37
C VAL A 533 -9.48 43.16 37.53
N ALA A 534 -9.27 44.45 37.77
CA ALA A 534 -10.32 45.46 37.77
C ALA A 534 -10.38 46.18 36.42
N VAL A 535 -11.50 46.02 35.70
CA VAL A 535 -11.78 46.71 34.43
C VAL A 535 -12.73 47.87 34.68
N SER A 536 -12.41 49.07 34.18
CA SER A 536 -13.25 50.26 34.28
C SER A 536 -13.29 51.03 32.97
N ALA A 537 -14.37 51.78 32.73
CA ALA A 537 -14.52 52.64 31.56
C ALA A 537 -14.74 54.10 31.97
N THR A 538 -14.20 55.04 31.18
CA THR A 538 -14.46 56.48 31.28
C THR A 538 -14.99 56.96 29.92
N ASP A 539 -16.04 57.78 29.91
CA ASP A 539 -16.61 58.32 28.67
C ASP A 539 -15.83 59.53 28.13
N SER A 540 -16.40 60.25 27.15
CA SER A 540 -15.80 61.45 26.56
C SER A 540 -16.00 62.75 27.37
N ALA A 541 -16.83 62.74 28.40
CA ALA A 541 -17.11 63.89 29.28
C ALA A 541 -16.31 63.82 30.60
N GLY A 542 -15.98 62.62 31.06
CA GLY A 542 -15.18 62.32 32.26
C GLY A 542 -15.87 61.39 33.25
N GLU A 543 -17.13 61.04 33.00
CA GLU A 543 -17.95 60.11 33.78
C GLU A 543 -17.39 58.69 33.70
N ARG A 544 -17.54 57.91 34.78
CA ARG A 544 -17.00 56.54 34.89
C ARG A 544 -18.08 55.50 35.11
N ALA A 545 -17.91 54.36 34.45
CA ALA A 545 -18.64 53.13 34.76
C ALA A 545 -18.20 52.56 36.13
N THR A 546 -19.07 51.77 36.76
CA THR A 546 -18.67 50.90 37.88
C THR A 546 -17.65 49.89 37.38
N SER A 547 -16.55 49.67 38.12
CA SER A 547 -15.56 48.67 37.74
C SER A 547 -16.13 47.24 37.79
N THR A 548 -15.91 46.48 36.72
CA THR A 548 -16.07 45.01 36.71
C THR A 548 -14.80 44.39 37.29
N ILE A 549 -14.95 43.37 38.15
CA ILE A 549 -13.84 42.56 38.64
C ILE A 549 -13.89 41.20 37.93
N VAL A 550 -12.73 40.67 37.56
CA VAL A 550 -12.56 39.30 37.04
C VAL A 550 -11.33 38.69 37.71
N ASP A 551 -11.51 37.58 38.43
CA ASP A 551 -10.42 36.75 38.94
C ASP A 551 -10.04 35.71 37.88
N VAL A 552 -8.74 35.55 37.60
CA VAL A 552 -8.22 34.53 36.67
C VAL A 552 -7.09 33.73 37.31
N PHE A 553 -6.73 32.61 36.69
CA PHE A 553 -5.61 31.75 37.08
C PHE A 553 -4.50 31.89 36.04
N VAL A 554 -3.28 32.23 36.48
CA VAL A 554 -2.09 32.29 35.61
C VAL A 554 -1.08 31.27 36.12
N ASP A 555 -0.75 30.30 35.29
CA ASP A 555 0.20 29.24 35.60
C ASP A 555 1.12 29.07 34.40
N ILE A 556 2.43 29.25 34.61
CA ILE A 556 3.44 29.21 33.56
C ILE A 556 4.46 28.09 33.77
N THR A 557 4.17 27.16 34.68
CA THR A 557 5.07 26.10 35.11
C THR A 557 4.66 24.77 34.48
N PRO A 558 5.39 24.25 33.46
CA PRO A 558 4.99 23.02 32.79
C PRO A 558 5.15 21.76 33.65
N PRO A 559 4.37 20.70 33.37
CA PRO A 559 4.50 19.42 34.04
C PRO A 559 5.92 18.84 34.04
N SER A 560 6.19 17.97 35.00
CA SER A 560 7.41 17.15 34.99
C SER A 560 7.50 16.26 33.73
N LEU A 561 8.69 15.74 33.39
CA LEU A 561 8.88 14.97 32.15
C LEU A 561 8.34 13.53 32.29
N ALA A 562 7.51 13.09 31.34
CA ALA A 562 7.10 11.70 31.22
C ALA A 562 8.31 10.79 30.91
N THR A 563 8.37 9.62 31.54
CA THR A 563 9.31 8.53 31.20
C THR A 563 8.57 7.51 30.35
N VAL A 564 9.07 7.24 29.14
CA VAL A 564 8.41 6.36 28.16
C VAL A 564 8.97 4.95 28.22
N SER A 565 8.09 3.96 28.03
CA SER A 565 8.42 2.54 27.87
C SER A 565 7.66 1.96 26.68
N LEU A 566 8.36 1.14 25.88
CA LEU A 566 7.83 0.45 24.72
C LEU A 566 8.00 -1.08 24.93
N PRO A 567 6.97 -1.80 25.42
CA PRO A 567 7.11 -3.21 25.82
C PRO A 567 7.63 -4.13 24.70
N GLN A 568 7.23 -3.88 23.44
CA GLN A 568 7.70 -4.61 22.26
C GLN A 568 9.23 -4.61 22.14
N CYS A 569 9.92 -3.54 22.58
CA CYS A 569 11.37 -3.44 22.51
C CYS A 569 12.10 -4.44 23.44
N SER A 570 11.43 -5.03 24.43
CA SER A 570 11.99 -6.09 25.28
C SER A 570 12.15 -7.45 24.55
N ASN A 571 11.47 -7.63 23.43
CA ASN A 571 11.61 -8.75 22.50
C ASN A 571 12.22 -8.30 21.15
N SER A 572 12.98 -7.20 21.16
CA SER A 572 13.57 -6.69 19.94
C SER A 572 14.53 -7.67 19.28
N LEU A 573 14.50 -7.69 17.96
CA LEU A 573 15.33 -8.54 17.11
C LEU A 573 16.75 -7.99 16.87
N THR A 574 17.15 -6.86 17.47
CA THR A 574 18.58 -6.50 17.58
C THR A 574 18.96 -6.06 19.00
N ALA A 575 20.24 -6.14 19.31
CA ALA A 575 20.79 -5.67 20.59
C ALA A 575 21.14 -4.16 20.62
N THR A 576 20.96 -3.42 19.52
CA THR A 576 21.45 -2.03 19.36
C THR A 576 20.36 -0.99 19.15
N PHE A 577 19.19 -1.37 18.62
CA PHE A 577 18.01 -0.52 18.48
C PHE A 577 16.74 -1.37 18.48
N CYS A 578 15.58 -0.75 18.74
CA CYS A 578 14.31 -1.46 18.81
C CYS A 578 13.78 -1.85 17.41
N LEU A 579 14.31 -2.94 16.85
CA LEU A 579 13.73 -3.65 15.70
C LEU A 579 12.59 -4.55 16.17
N ILE A 580 11.40 -4.40 15.59
CA ILE A 580 10.19 -5.18 15.95
C ILE A 580 9.48 -5.75 14.72
N ALA A 581 8.77 -6.87 14.92
CA ALA A 581 8.06 -7.60 13.86
C ALA A 581 6.59 -7.19 13.69
N THR A 582 6.22 -5.98 14.11
CA THR A 582 4.84 -5.48 14.07
C THR A 582 4.82 -3.97 13.88
N THR A 583 3.80 -3.47 13.17
CA THR A 583 3.55 -2.03 13.00
C THR A 583 2.74 -1.42 14.16
N SER A 584 2.25 -2.24 15.11
CA SER A 584 1.47 -1.79 16.27
C SER A 584 2.31 -1.76 17.54
N VAL A 585 2.57 -0.55 18.05
CA VAL A 585 3.41 -0.28 19.21
C VAL A 585 2.55 0.13 20.40
N THR A 586 2.82 -0.46 21.56
CA THR A 586 2.21 -0.05 22.83
C THR A 586 3.15 0.95 23.49
N VAL A 587 2.63 2.11 23.85
CA VAL A 587 3.37 3.18 24.53
C VAL A 587 2.86 3.25 25.96
N GLN A 588 3.76 3.22 26.93
CA GLN A 588 3.44 3.26 28.36
C GLN A 588 4.28 4.33 29.05
N TRP A 589 3.72 4.96 30.08
CA TRP A 589 4.41 5.93 30.93
C TRP A 589 3.87 5.87 32.36
N GLU A 590 4.54 6.50 33.31
CA GLU A 590 4.02 6.70 34.66
C GLU A 590 3.22 8.00 34.76
N SER A 591 2.35 8.14 35.76
CA SER A 591 1.61 9.39 35.98
C SER A 591 2.55 10.53 36.38
N VAL A 592 2.49 11.61 35.61
CA VAL A 592 3.33 12.80 35.74
C VAL A 592 2.72 13.78 36.74
N ALA A 593 3.55 14.36 37.61
CA ALA A 593 3.10 15.43 38.51
C ALA A 593 2.79 16.72 37.72
N ASP A 594 1.69 17.38 38.11
CA ASP A 594 0.96 18.46 37.42
C ASP A 594 0.26 18.12 36.09
N ALA A 595 0.42 16.92 35.55
CA ALA A 595 -0.28 16.55 34.32
C ALA A 595 -1.77 16.22 34.55
N THR A 596 -2.66 16.91 33.84
CA THR A 596 -4.09 16.57 33.72
C THR A 596 -4.36 15.58 32.60
N SER A 597 -3.56 15.63 31.53
CA SER A 597 -3.70 14.78 30.35
C SER A 597 -2.39 14.63 29.58
N TYR A 598 -2.38 13.71 28.63
CA TYR A 598 -1.22 13.32 27.82
C TYR A 598 -1.59 13.20 26.35
N ALA A 599 -0.63 13.34 25.45
CA ALA A 599 -0.75 12.89 24.06
C ALA A 599 0.52 12.15 23.65
N VAL A 600 0.38 11.09 22.85
CA VAL A 600 1.54 10.44 22.22
C VAL A 600 1.85 11.13 20.90
N ALA A 601 3.10 11.49 20.68
CA ALA A 601 3.60 12.01 19.41
C ALA A 601 4.40 10.92 18.68
N VAL A 602 4.08 10.70 17.41
CA VAL A 602 4.84 9.81 16.50
C VAL A 602 5.41 10.64 15.36
N ASP A 603 6.73 10.63 15.20
CA ASP A 603 7.46 11.42 14.20
C ASP A 603 7.08 12.92 14.21
N GLY A 604 6.92 13.45 15.42
CA GLY A 604 6.50 14.83 15.69
C GLY A 604 5.01 15.12 15.47
N ILE A 605 4.22 14.16 14.96
CA ILE A 605 2.78 14.29 14.82
C ILE A 605 2.10 13.89 16.13
N VAL A 606 1.48 14.87 16.80
CA VAL A 606 0.79 14.69 18.08
C VAL A 606 -0.58 14.05 17.87
N GLY A 607 -0.86 12.97 18.59
CA GLY A 607 -2.15 12.29 18.61
C GLY A 607 -3.22 13.00 19.43
N ALA A 608 -4.35 12.32 19.66
CA ALA A 608 -5.40 12.81 20.55
C ALA A 608 -4.95 12.80 22.03
N THR A 609 -5.50 13.71 22.83
CA THR A 609 -5.25 13.74 24.27
C THR A 609 -6.01 12.62 25.01
N THR A 610 -5.40 12.11 26.08
CA THR A 610 -5.91 11.03 26.94
C THR A 610 -5.55 11.28 28.40
N THR A 611 -6.34 10.75 29.33
CA THR A 611 -6.00 10.71 30.77
C THR A 611 -5.38 9.37 31.18
N ALA A 612 -5.34 8.38 30.28
CA ALA A 612 -4.68 7.11 30.50
C ALA A 612 -3.15 7.26 30.45
N THR A 613 -2.43 6.36 31.12
CA THR A 613 -0.96 6.27 31.13
C THR A 613 -0.41 5.28 30.09
N SER A 614 -1.23 4.90 29.11
CA SER A 614 -0.82 4.09 27.98
C SER A 614 -1.65 4.37 26.73
N SER A 615 -1.11 3.99 25.56
CA SER A 615 -1.77 4.09 24.26
C SER A 615 -1.24 3.04 23.29
N PHE A 616 -1.95 2.83 22.18
CA PHE A 616 -1.47 2.10 21.01
C PHE A 616 -1.26 3.07 19.86
N VAL A 617 -0.13 2.94 19.15
CA VAL A 617 0.20 3.74 17.96
C VAL A 617 0.67 2.84 16.82
N SER A 618 0.32 3.23 15.60
CA SER A 618 0.86 2.60 14.39
C SER A 618 2.13 3.33 13.95
N VAL A 619 3.17 2.58 13.59
CA VAL A 619 4.43 3.09 13.02
C VAL A 619 4.60 2.64 11.57
N SER A 620 5.47 3.31 10.80
CA SER A 620 5.75 2.92 9.41
C SER A 620 6.50 1.59 9.32
N PHE A 621 6.09 0.74 8.38
CA PHE A 621 6.82 -0.48 8.00
C PHE A 621 8.06 -0.14 7.16
N SER A 622 9.14 -0.90 7.37
CA SER A 622 10.45 -0.73 6.71
C SER A 622 11.12 0.64 6.97
N ALA A 623 10.72 1.31 8.05
CA ALA A 623 11.22 2.63 8.44
C ALA A 623 11.41 2.74 9.96
N SER A 624 12.20 3.72 10.38
CA SER A 624 12.34 4.13 11.78
C SER A 624 11.32 5.21 12.13
N SER A 625 10.48 4.97 13.13
CA SER A 625 9.64 5.98 13.77
C SER A 625 10.19 6.37 15.14
N THR A 626 9.92 7.61 15.53
CA THR A 626 10.24 8.20 16.83
C THR A 626 8.97 8.41 17.64
N ILE A 627 8.98 8.02 18.91
CA ILE A 627 7.82 8.04 19.82
C ILE A 627 8.15 8.85 21.06
N ALA A 628 7.33 9.85 21.37
CA ALA A 628 7.43 10.64 22.60
C ALA A 628 6.05 10.82 23.26
N VAL A 629 6.02 11.12 24.56
CA VAL A 629 4.82 11.46 25.30
C VAL A 629 4.88 12.93 25.69
N ILE A 630 3.82 13.68 25.35
CA ILE A 630 3.58 15.05 25.80
C ILE A 630 2.64 15.00 27.01
N ALA A 631 2.99 15.68 28.09
CA ALA A 631 2.12 15.92 29.23
C ALA A 631 1.59 17.37 29.20
N TYR A 632 0.35 17.56 29.63
CA TYR A 632 -0.37 18.83 29.67
C TYR A 632 -0.91 19.08 31.09
N ASP A 633 -0.75 20.29 31.63
CA ASP A 633 -1.37 20.69 32.91
C ASP A 633 -2.83 21.16 32.75
N ALA A 634 -3.34 21.97 33.68
CA ALA A 634 -4.69 22.55 33.63
C ALA A 634 -4.77 23.89 32.85
N ALA A 635 -3.65 24.62 32.73
CA ALA A 635 -3.57 25.92 32.06
C ALA A 635 -3.17 25.83 30.58
N GLY A 636 -2.61 24.68 30.17
CA GLY A 636 -2.15 24.38 28.82
C GLY A 636 -0.64 24.44 28.62
N ASN A 637 0.19 24.54 29.67
CA ASN A 637 1.63 24.35 29.50
C ASN A 637 1.93 22.87 29.23
N THR A 638 3.07 22.60 28.61
CA THR A 638 3.43 21.27 28.13
C THR A 638 4.86 20.90 28.43
N SER A 639 5.08 19.60 28.63
CA SER A 639 6.40 18.98 28.67
C SER A 639 6.42 17.75 27.75
N THR A 640 7.54 17.50 27.07
CA THR A 640 7.68 16.39 26.12
C THR A 640 8.84 15.52 26.53
N SER A 641 8.62 14.21 26.60
CA SER A 641 9.63 13.21 26.96
C SER A 641 10.82 13.19 26.00
N THR A 642 11.86 12.42 26.35
CA THR A 642 12.77 11.89 25.33
C THR A 642 12.02 11.06 24.30
N SER A 643 12.50 11.07 23.06
CA SER A 643 11.95 10.27 21.97
C SER A 643 12.63 8.91 21.89
N GLU A 644 11.87 7.84 22.07
CA GLU A 644 12.32 6.47 21.81
C GLU A 644 12.26 6.18 20.30
N MET A 645 13.22 5.42 19.75
CA MET A 645 13.26 5.06 18.34
C MET A 645 12.96 3.57 18.14
N VAL A 646 12.03 3.29 17.24
CA VAL A 646 11.58 1.94 16.86
C VAL A 646 11.65 1.78 15.33
N TYR A 647 12.05 0.61 14.86
CA TYR A 647 12.02 0.23 13.44
C TYR A 647 11.11 -0.98 13.29
N ALA A 648 10.06 -0.88 12.49
CA ALA A 648 9.12 -1.99 12.27
C ALA A 648 9.40 -2.67 10.92
N ILE A 649 9.49 -3.99 10.91
CA ILE A 649 9.60 -4.78 9.69
C ILE A 649 8.76 -6.06 9.82
N GLU A 650 7.82 -6.27 8.91
CA GLU A 650 7.14 -7.56 8.77
C GLU A 650 8.14 -8.60 8.25
N ARG A 651 8.10 -9.82 8.80
CA ARG A 651 8.85 -11.00 8.32
C ARG A 651 10.38 -10.81 8.16
N PRO A 652 11.13 -10.26 9.14
CA PRO A 652 12.59 -10.12 9.04
C PRO A 652 13.31 -11.47 8.89
N LEU A 653 12.68 -12.54 9.39
CA LEU A 653 13.08 -13.93 9.22
C LEU A 653 11.96 -14.68 8.50
N ILE A 654 12.31 -15.51 7.51
CA ILE A 654 11.38 -16.37 6.78
C ILE A 654 11.81 -17.84 6.84
N ILE A 655 10.86 -18.75 6.67
CA ILE A 655 11.13 -20.16 6.41
C ILE A 655 11.51 -20.28 4.93
N TYR A 656 12.72 -20.77 4.65
CA TYR A 656 13.33 -20.71 3.32
C TYR A 656 13.39 -22.07 2.64
N GLU A 657 13.78 -23.13 3.35
CA GLU A 657 13.75 -24.51 2.88
C GLU A 657 13.21 -25.44 3.97
N VAL A 658 12.48 -26.50 3.57
CA VAL A 658 11.97 -27.56 4.44
C VAL A 658 12.14 -28.91 3.73
N ALA A 659 12.95 -29.80 4.29
CA ALA A 659 13.24 -31.11 3.72
C ALA A 659 12.60 -32.25 4.53
N TRP A 660 11.27 -32.21 4.58
CA TRP A 660 10.41 -33.17 5.28
C TRP A 660 10.55 -34.64 4.85
N ALA A 661 11.17 -34.91 3.70
CA ALA A 661 11.41 -36.27 3.24
C ALA A 661 12.75 -36.86 3.75
N GLY A 662 13.62 -36.05 4.35
CA GLY A 662 15.01 -36.38 4.63
C GLY A 662 15.84 -36.68 3.38
N THR A 663 16.88 -37.52 3.52
CA THR A 663 17.82 -37.89 2.45
C THR A 663 17.56 -39.29 1.90
N ASP A 664 18.18 -39.63 0.76
CA ASP A 664 18.10 -40.99 0.20
C ASP A 664 18.84 -42.02 1.09
N ALA A 665 19.83 -41.59 1.89
CA ALA A 665 20.46 -42.41 2.93
C ALA A 665 19.54 -42.72 4.13
N ASN A 666 18.80 -41.73 4.64
CA ASN A 666 17.91 -41.90 5.79
C ASN A 666 16.71 -40.93 5.75
N ALA A 667 15.53 -41.44 6.10
CA ALA A 667 14.29 -40.66 6.12
C ALA A 667 14.28 -39.55 7.16
N THR A 668 14.94 -39.72 8.31
CA THR A 668 15.01 -38.67 9.35
C THR A 668 16.19 -37.72 9.17
N ASP A 669 16.93 -37.76 8.06
CA ASP A 669 17.98 -36.76 7.76
C ASP A 669 17.33 -35.45 7.25
N GLU A 670 16.37 -34.94 8.03
CA GLU A 670 15.50 -33.80 7.75
C GLU A 670 16.18 -32.48 8.15
N TRP A 671 15.75 -31.38 7.52
CA TRP A 671 16.18 -30.03 7.91
C TRP A 671 15.13 -28.95 7.61
N ILE A 672 15.25 -27.84 8.34
CA ILE A 672 14.59 -26.56 8.07
C ILE A 672 15.68 -25.50 7.94
N GLU A 673 15.58 -24.64 6.93
CA GLU A 673 16.45 -23.47 6.81
C GLU A 673 15.65 -22.18 6.96
N ILE A 674 16.14 -21.28 7.79
CA ILE A 674 15.59 -19.94 8.05
C ILE A 674 16.48 -18.91 7.36
N LYS A 675 15.89 -17.91 6.70
CA LYS A 675 16.64 -16.82 6.07
C LYS A 675 16.34 -15.48 6.72
N ASN A 676 17.38 -14.73 7.04
CA ASN A 676 17.25 -13.32 7.36
C ASN A 676 17.13 -12.51 6.07
N VAL A 677 15.98 -11.87 5.87
CA VAL A 677 15.70 -11.01 4.71
C VAL A 677 15.81 -9.52 5.04
N SER A 678 16.01 -9.18 6.31
CA SER A 678 16.23 -7.81 6.75
C SER A 678 17.65 -7.32 6.42
N ALA A 679 17.83 -5.99 6.43
CA ALA A 679 19.12 -5.33 6.25
C ALA A 679 19.99 -5.33 7.53
N PHE A 680 19.61 -6.07 8.58
CA PHE A 680 20.22 -6.00 9.91
C PHE A 680 20.65 -7.39 10.40
N ASP A 681 21.65 -7.43 11.27
CA ASP A 681 22.03 -8.66 11.98
C ASP A 681 21.02 -8.92 13.11
N VAL A 682 20.33 -10.07 13.05
CA VAL A 682 19.20 -10.40 13.94
C VAL A 682 19.67 -11.26 15.12
N ASP A 683 19.26 -10.90 16.34
CA ASP A 683 19.40 -11.78 17.52
C ASP A 683 18.28 -12.83 17.56
N LEU A 684 18.66 -14.10 17.47
CA LEU A 684 17.75 -15.23 17.53
C LEU A 684 17.38 -15.64 18.97
N SER A 685 17.98 -15.05 20.01
CA SER A 685 17.66 -15.34 21.42
C SER A 685 16.19 -15.05 21.80
N LYS A 686 15.49 -14.28 20.97
CA LYS A 686 14.06 -13.93 21.08
C LYS A 686 13.16 -14.70 20.13
N VAL A 687 13.69 -15.64 19.34
CA VAL A 687 12.97 -16.33 18.27
C VAL A 687 12.80 -17.81 18.62
N SER A 688 11.62 -18.35 18.30
CA SER A 688 11.33 -19.78 18.39
C SER A 688 10.83 -20.32 17.05
N LEU A 689 11.19 -21.57 16.78
CA LEU A 689 10.62 -22.41 15.73
C LEU A 689 9.56 -23.31 16.38
N SER A 690 8.36 -23.40 15.80
CA SER A 690 7.30 -24.30 16.24
C SER A 690 6.92 -25.25 15.11
N VAL A 691 6.92 -26.55 15.37
CA VAL A 691 6.41 -27.60 14.47
C VAL A 691 5.18 -28.24 15.13
N ASP A 692 4.00 -28.09 14.53
CA ASP A 692 2.70 -28.54 15.07
C ASP A 692 2.44 -28.16 16.55
N GLY A 693 2.95 -26.99 16.96
CA GLY A 693 2.85 -26.45 18.31
C GLY A 693 3.98 -26.85 19.26
N THR A 694 4.89 -27.75 18.84
CA THR A 694 6.11 -28.08 19.59
C THR A 694 7.16 -27.00 19.33
N SER A 695 7.35 -26.11 20.30
CA SER A 695 8.24 -24.94 20.19
C SER A 695 9.65 -25.23 20.71
N SER A 696 10.65 -24.81 19.93
CA SER A 696 12.08 -24.85 20.25
C SER A 696 12.71 -23.47 20.07
N ALA A 697 13.50 -23.04 21.05
CA ALA A 697 14.17 -21.74 21.03
C ALA A 697 15.40 -21.75 20.10
N LEU A 698 15.57 -20.68 19.33
CA LEU A 698 16.76 -20.44 18.53
C LEU A 698 17.80 -19.65 19.34
N SER A 699 19.03 -19.53 18.81
CA SER A 699 20.08 -18.78 19.49
C SER A 699 21.20 -18.31 18.56
N GLY A 700 21.96 -17.31 19.02
CA GLY A 700 23.03 -16.67 18.28
C GLY A 700 22.55 -15.49 17.42
N THR A 701 23.48 -14.91 16.66
CA THR A 701 23.18 -13.80 15.75
C THR A 701 23.18 -14.30 14.31
N LEU A 702 22.15 -13.95 13.55
CA LEU A 702 22.00 -14.27 12.13
C LEU A 702 22.17 -13.01 11.30
N ASN A 703 23.30 -12.90 10.60
CA ASN A 703 23.66 -11.69 9.87
C ASN A 703 22.66 -11.34 8.75
N ALA A 704 22.64 -10.07 8.32
CA ALA A 704 21.80 -9.61 7.22
C ALA A 704 21.99 -10.47 5.95
N GLY A 705 20.89 -10.96 5.37
CA GLY A 705 20.91 -11.83 4.18
C GLY A 705 21.36 -13.29 4.40
N ALA A 706 21.75 -13.67 5.62
CA ALA A 706 22.31 -14.99 5.92
C ALA A 706 21.24 -16.07 6.18
N LEU A 707 21.71 -17.32 6.25
CA LEU A 707 20.92 -18.53 6.42
C LEU A 707 21.23 -19.19 7.78
N TYR A 708 20.23 -19.79 8.41
CA TYR A 708 20.32 -20.54 9.65
C TYR A 708 19.73 -21.94 9.43
N LEU A 709 20.61 -22.93 9.33
CA LEU A 709 20.27 -24.31 9.03
C LEU A 709 20.05 -25.11 10.32
N ILE A 710 18.89 -25.77 10.40
CA ILE A 710 18.48 -26.62 11.52
C ILE A 710 18.32 -28.03 10.99
N GLU A 711 19.18 -28.95 11.43
CA GLU A 711 19.12 -30.39 11.08
C GLU A 711 18.43 -31.18 12.21
N ASP A 712 17.77 -32.30 11.90
CA ASP A 712 17.34 -33.29 12.91
C ASP A 712 18.53 -33.68 13.82
N ARG A 713 19.63 -34.05 13.17
CA ARG A 713 20.83 -34.60 13.80
C ARG A 713 22.08 -34.05 13.12
N ALA A 714 23.11 -33.81 13.92
CA ALA A 714 24.38 -33.15 13.53
C ALA A 714 25.27 -33.92 12.50
N GLU A 715 24.76 -35.00 11.91
CA GLU A 715 25.41 -35.83 10.89
C GLU A 715 24.41 -36.21 9.77
N ALA A 716 23.36 -35.41 9.56
CA ALA A 716 22.37 -35.62 8.48
C ALA A 716 23.01 -35.41 7.08
N MET A 717 23.88 -34.40 6.95
CA MET A 717 24.51 -34.04 5.69
C MET A 717 25.87 -33.35 5.87
N SER A 718 26.56 -33.11 4.76
CA SER A 718 27.90 -32.52 4.69
C SER A 718 27.96 -31.00 4.90
N LYS A 719 26.88 -30.39 5.41
CA LYS A 719 26.79 -28.94 5.65
C LYS A 719 27.09 -28.65 7.11
N THR A 720 27.27 -27.37 7.45
CA THR A 720 27.41 -26.94 8.83
C THR A 720 26.09 -26.34 9.26
N HIS A 721 25.31 -27.10 10.03
CA HIS A 721 24.13 -26.59 10.71
C HIS A 721 24.50 -25.53 11.75
N ASN A 722 23.53 -24.68 12.07
CA ASN A 722 23.58 -23.76 13.20
C ASN A 722 23.00 -24.40 14.47
N LEU A 723 22.07 -25.34 14.31
CA LEU A 723 21.40 -26.08 15.38
C LEU A 723 21.13 -27.52 14.92
N ALA A 724 21.23 -28.47 15.84
CA ALA A 724 20.68 -29.82 15.68
C ALA A 724 19.55 -30.00 16.70
N LEU A 725 18.40 -30.50 16.27
CA LEU A 725 17.16 -30.58 17.04
C LEU A 725 16.35 -31.81 16.62
N ASP A 726 16.10 -32.74 17.55
CA ASP A 726 15.22 -33.91 17.40
C ASP A 726 13.86 -33.47 16.81
N MET A 727 13.64 -33.80 15.52
CA MET A 727 12.57 -33.24 14.68
C MET A 727 11.74 -34.35 14.03
N ASP A 728 10.44 -34.08 13.86
CA ASP A 728 9.48 -34.97 13.19
C ASP A 728 8.69 -34.13 12.18
N LEU A 729 9.07 -34.17 10.90
CA LEU A 729 8.38 -33.52 9.79
C LEU A 729 7.61 -34.56 8.96
N PRO A 730 6.50 -35.13 9.46
CA PRO A 730 5.86 -36.28 8.86
C PRO A 730 5.50 -36.07 7.38
N ASP A 731 5.64 -37.12 6.57
CA ASP A 731 5.21 -37.22 5.15
C ASP A 731 3.78 -36.67 4.91
N THR A 732 2.92 -36.67 5.94
CA THR A 732 1.54 -36.17 5.91
C THR A 732 1.39 -34.65 6.03
N GLY A 733 2.48 -33.88 6.13
CA GLY A 733 2.47 -32.44 6.36
C GLY A 733 2.47 -32.06 7.84
N ALA A 734 3.16 -30.96 8.17
CA ALA A 734 3.14 -30.29 9.47
C ALA A 734 3.09 -28.76 9.28
N LEU A 735 2.56 -28.03 10.26
CA LEU A 735 2.55 -26.57 10.29
C LEU A 735 3.82 -26.07 11.01
N ILE A 736 4.70 -25.40 10.26
CA ILE A 736 5.91 -24.77 10.78
C ILE A 736 5.66 -23.26 10.95
N VAL A 737 5.92 -22.72 12.13
CA VAL A 737 5.75 -21.30 12.47
C VAL A 737 7.04 -20.75 13.09
N LEU A 738 7.50 -19.60 12.61
CA LEU A 738 8.49 -18.77 13.28
C LEU A 738 7.80 -17.68 14.09
N SER A 739 8.19 -17.50 15.35
CA SER A 739 7.61 -16.46 16.22
C SER A 739 8.61 -15.91 17.23
N THR A 740 8.36 -14.70 17.72
CA THR A 740 9.07 -14.12 18.87
C THR A 740 8.57 -14.70 20.20
N THR A 741 9.33 -14.47 21.28
CA THR A 741 8.98 -14.87 22.65
C THR A 741 7.71 -14.22 23.23
N ASP A 742 7.13 -13.20 22.58
CA ASP A 742 5.79 -12.66 22.91
C ASP A 742 4.66 -13.19 21.99
N GLY A 743 4.97 -14.10 21.08
CA GLY A 743 3.99 -14.72 20.17
C GLY A 743 3.73 -13.95 18.88
N THR A 744 4.50 -12.89 18.57
CA THR A 744 4.42 -12.24 17.25
C THR A 744 4.97 -13.19 16.19
N VAL A 745 4.12 -13.58 15.22
CA VAL A 745 4.51 -14.47 14.12
C VAL A 745 5.39 -13.72 13.12
N LEU A 746 6.51 -14.35 12.73
CA LEU A 746 7.46 -13.82 11.76
C LEU A 746 7.17 -14.35 10.34
N ASP A 747 6.98 -15.66 10.21
CA ASP A 747 6.60 -16.36 8.98
C ASP A 747 6.03 -17.74 9.33
N SER A 748 5.32 -18.36 8.39
CA SER A 748 4.69 -19.68 8.58
C SER A 748 4.64 -20.43 7.25
N THR A 749 4.67 -21.76 7.28
CA THR A 749 4.23 -22.56 6.13
C THR A 749 2.70 -22.47 5.97
N PRO A 750 2.13 -22.93 4.83
CA PRO A 750 0.68 -23.04 4.67
C PRO A 750 0.08 -24.07 5.63
N ASP A 751 -1.23 -23.97 5.87
CA ASP A 751 -1.99 -24.97 6.61
C ASP A 751 -1.97 -26.32 5.86
N VAL A 752 -1.72 -27.42 6.58
CA VAL A 752 -1.63 -28.79 6.04
C VAL A 752 -2.86 -29.17 5.22
N ALA A 753 -4.06 -28.70 5.61
CA ALA A 753 -5.31 -28.96 4.88
C ALA A 753 -5.41 -28.19 3.56
N ALA A 754 -4.73 -27.04 3.41
CA ALA A 754 -4.69 -26.27 2.16
C ALA A 754 -3.92 -27.00 1.05
N CYS A 755 -2.93 -27.81 1.42
CA CYS A 755 -2.08 -28.58 0.50
C CYS A 755 -2.34 -30.10 0.52
N SER A 756 -3.21 -30.60 1.42
CA SER A 756 -3.42 -32.03 1.69
C SER A 756 -2.14 -32.77 2.10
N GLY A 757 -1.27 -32.09 2.86
CA GLY A 757 0.11 -32.48 3.13
C GLY A 757 1.07 -31.34 2.85
N TRP A 758 2.32 -31.65 2.52
CA TRP A 758 3.30 -30.66 2.08
C TRP A 758 2.94 -30.09 0.69
N CYS A 759 3.05 -28.77 0.53
CA CYS A 759 2.69 -28.07 -0.71
C CYS A 759 3.67 -28.31 -1.87
N SER A 760 4.84 -28.87 -1.57
CA SER A 760 5.96 -29.09 -2.47
C SER A 760 7.02 -29.96 -1.79
N GLY A 761 8.14 -30.24 -2.48
CA GLY A 761 9.05 -31.33 -2.14
C GLY A 761 8.55 -32.68 -2.68
N SER A 762 9.21 -33.77 -2.30
CA SER A 762 8.74 -35.14 -2.58
C SER A 762 9.54 -36.18 -1.81
N SER A 763 8.90 -37.24 -1.32
CA SER A 763 9.60 -38.42 -0.81
C SER A 763 10.03 -39.43 -1.88
N SER A 764 9.65 -39.22 -3.16
CA SER A 764 10.10 -40.03 -4.31
C SER A 764 9.73 -39.37 -5.65
N ALA A 765 10.48 -38.36 -6.09
CA ALA A 765 10.30 -37.75 -7.41
C ALA A 765 11.13 -38.48 -8.49
N THR A 766 10.57 -38.68 -9.70
CA THR A 766 11.35 -39.12 -10.87
C THR A 766 12.17 -37.94 -11.39
N ILE A 767 13.46 -37.93 -11.05
CA ILE A 767 14.42 -36.86 -11.40
C ILE A 767 15.13 -37.09 -12.75
N GLY A 768 14.80 -38.15 -13.47
CA GLY A 768 15.18 -38.36 -14.88
C GLY A 768 15.00 -39.80 -15.36
N ALA A 769 14.48 -40.00 -16.58
CA ALA A 769 14.16 -41.30 -17.15
C ALA A 769 15.15 -41.76 -18.25
N SER A 770 15.20 -43.07 -18.51
CA SER A 770 15.93 -43.67 -19.64
C SER A 770 15.24 -44.92 -20.17
N ALA A 771 15.13 -45.01 -21.49
CA ALA A 771 14.67 -46.18 -22.24
C ALA A 771 15.69 -47.34 -22.27
N GLN A 772 16.88 -47.16 -21.68
CA GLN A 772 17.90 -48.21 -21.52
C GLN A 772 18.21 -48.53 -20.04
N PHE A 773 18.13 -47.54 -19.14
CA PHE A 773 18.55 -47.67 -17.73
C PHE A 773 17.39 -47.55 -16.72
N GLY A 774 16.17 -47.25 -17.16
CA GLY A 774 15.02 -47.03 -16.27
C GLY A 774 14.94 -45.61 -15.71
N GLU A 775 14.13 -45.44 -14.67
CA GLU A 775 13.98 -44.17 -13.97
C GLU A 775 15.03 -43.99 -12.87
N LEU A 776 15.47 -42.75 -12.69
CA LEU A 776 16.23 -42.29 -11.54
C LEU A 776 15.27 -41.48 -10.65
N THR A 777 15.13 -41.90 -9.40
CA THR A 777 14.31 -41.24 -8.38
C THR A 777 15.17 -40.63 -7.29
N ALA A 778 14.68 -39.60 -6.63
CA ALA A 778 15.25 -39.04 -5.40
C ALA A 778 14.20 -38.31 -4.57
N LYS A 779 14.50 -38.06 -3.29
CA LYS A 779 13.75 -37.15 -2.44
C LYS A 779 14.08 -35.68 -2.76
N LEU A 780 13.11 -34.78 -2.70
CA LEU A 780 13.26 -33.34 -2.96
C LEU A 780 12.78 -32.52 -1.77
N SER A 781 13.50 -31.45 -1.42
CA SER A 781 13.04 -30.46 -0.45
C SER A 781 11.94 -29.55 -1.01
N MET A 782 11.20 -28.92 -0.10
CA MET A 782 10.29 -27.81 -0.35
C MET A 782 11.03 -26.49 -0.16
N GLU A 783 11.05 -25.65 -1.18
CA GLU A 783 11.77 -24.38 -1.23
C GLU A 783 10.83 -23.19 -1.41
N ARG A 784 11.10 -22.09 -0.71
CA ARG A 784 10.45 -20.79 -0.92
C ARG A 784 10.96 -20.18 -2.22
N LYS A 785 10.07 -19.93 -3.20
CA LYS A 785 10.41 -19.40 -4.53
C LYS A 785 11.08 -18.03 -4.47
N ASP A 786 10.47 -17.13 -3.70
CA ASP A 786 10.89 -15.75 -3.59
C ASP A 786 10.81 -15.33 -2.11
N PRO A 787 11.93 -14.83 -1.52
CA PRO A 787 11.96 -14.33 -0.15
C PRO A 787 10.89 -13.28 0.22
N ILE A 788 10.33 -12.50 -0.73
CA ILE A 788 9.30 -11.50 -0.40
C ILE A 788 7.86 -12.05 -0.40
N THR A 789 7.64 -13.28 -0.84
CA THR A 789 6.29 -13.87 -0.93
C THR A 789 5.79 -14.41 0.42
N ASP A 790 4.48 -14.36 0.64
CA ASP A 790 3.85 -14.83 1.89
C ASP A 790 3.98 -16.35 2.06
N GLY A 791 4.57 -16.80 3.16
CA GLY A 791 4.81 -18.23 3.42
C GLY A 791 3.54 -19.05 3.59
N THR A 792 2.42 -18.43 3.98
CA THR A 792 1.13 -19.11 4.15
C THR A 792 0.46 -19.51 2.83
N LEU A 793 0.95 -19.00 1.70
CA LEU A 793 0.41 -19.29 0.37
C LEU A 793 1.14 -20.48 -0.29
N ALA A 794 0.39 -21.49 -0.72
CA ALA A 794 0.92 -22.62 -1.49
C ALA A 794 1.64 -22.19 -2.79
N SER A 795 1.26 -21.06 -3.38
CA SER A 795 1.91 -20.46 -4.54
C SER A 795 3.35 -20.02 -4.29
N SER A 796 3.74 -19.75 -3.04
CA SER A 796 5.09 -19.30 -2.64
C SER A 796 6.14 -20.42 -2.61
N TRP A 797 5.71 -21.69 -2.74
CA TRP A 797 6.57 -22.86 -2.59
C TRP A 797 6.74 -23.67 -3.89
N GLN A 798 7.91 -24.32 -4.03
CA GLN A 798 8.25 -25.25 -5.11
C GLN A 798 9.03 -26.45 -4.56
N SER A 799 9.12 -27.54 -5.31
CA SER A 799 10.15 -28.57 -5.07
C SER A 799 11.48 -28.12 -5.66
N ASN A 800 12.61 -28.55 -5.09
CA ASN A 800 13.95 -28.35 -5.67
C ASN A 800 13.97 -28.72 -7.18
N ASP A 801 14.50 -27.83 -8.03
CA ASP A 801 14.49 -28.00 -9.49
C ASP A 801 15.42 -29.10 -10.02
N THR A 802 16.15 -29.78 -9.14
CA THR A 802 17.09 -30.87 -9.41
C THR A 802 18.37 -30.49 -10.17
N TYR A 803 18.58 -29.22 -10.53
CA TYR A 803 19.85 -28.79 -11.14
C TYR A 803 20.99 -28.69 -10.11
N ILE A 804 20.69 -28.74 -8.81
CA ILE A 804 21.69 -28.83 -7.74
C ILE A 804 22.71 -29.98 -7.94
N ARG A 805 22.34 -31.07 -8.65
CA ARG A 805 23.25 -32.15 -9.08
C ARG A 805 24.56 -31.65 -9.71
N ILE A 806 24.52 -30.62 -10.55
CA ILE A 806 25.71 -30.07 -11.23
C ILE A 806 26.43 -28.99 -10.42
N SER A 807 25.88 -28.57 -9.28
CA SER A 807 26.58 -27.67 -8.37
C SER A 807 27.82 -28.38 -7.76
N PRO A 808 28.97 -27.69 -7.71
CA PRO A 808 30.13 -28.14 -6.93
C PRO A 808 29.91 -27.98 -5.42
N SER A 809 28.92 -27.17 -5.01
CA SER A 809 28.65 -26.80 -3.61
C SER A 809 27.45 -27.52 -2.98
N LYS A 810 26.85 -28.49 -3.69
CA LYS A 810 25.75 -29.32 -3.17
C LYS A 810 26.15 -30.04 -1.88
N ALA A 811 25.17 -30.29 -1.02
CA ALA A 811 25.38 -31.20 0.11
C ALA A 811 25.46 -32.66 -0.36
N THR A 812 26.18 -33.47 0.39
CA THR A 812 26.03 -34.93 0.37
C THR A 812 25.42 -35.41 1.68
N ASP A 813 24.67 -36.50 1.65
CA ASP A 813 24.06 -37.09 2.83
C ASP A 813 25.06 -37.91 3.67
N SER A 814 24.55 -38.55 4.72
CA SER A 814 25.27 -39.45 5.61
C SER A 814 25.85 -40.71 4.93
N ALA A 815 25.39 -41.07 3.72
CA ALA A 815 25.98 -42.14 2.88
C ALA A 815 26.97 -41.60 1.82
N THR A 816 27.22 -40.29 1.80
CA THR A 816 27.98 -39.53 0.78
C THR A 816 27.33 -39.45 -0.62
N GLU A 817 26.04 -39.78 -0.72
CA GLU A 817 25.25 -39.56 -1.94
C GLU A 817 24.73 -38.11 -2.03
N SER A 818 24.23 -37.68 -3.19
CA SER A 818 23.87 -36.27 -3.41
C SER A 818 22.53 -35.91 -2.78
N VAL A 819 22.47 -34.81 -2.03
CA VAL A 819 21.21 -34.22 -1.54
C VAL A 819 20.57 -33.37 -2.65
N TYR A 820 19.24 -33.42 -2.76
CA TYR A 820 18.45 -32.67 -3.75
C TYR A 820 17.61 -31.58 -3.09
N GLY A 821 18.33 -30.69 -2.41
CA GLY A 821 17.86 -29.43 -1.86
C GLY A 821 19.03 -28.44 -1.82
N THR A 822 18.84 -27.26 -1.26
CA THR A 822 19.81 -26.15 -1.26
C THR A 822 20.42 -25.76 0.10
N PRO A 823 20.61 -26.66 1.09
CA PRO A 823 21.02 -26.25 2.43
C PRO A 823 22.36 -25.47 2.44
N GLY A 824 22.36 -24.35 3.14
CA GLY A 824 23.43 -23.35 3.19
C GLY A 824 23.66 -22.61 1.87
N MET A 825 22.64 -22.47 1.00
CA MET A 825 22.73 -21.81 -0.31
C MET A 825 21.41 -21.13 -0.68
N THR A 826 21.41 -20.34 -1.77
CA THR A 826 20.16 -19.84 -2.37
C THR A 826 19.32 -21.01 -2.90
N ASN A 827 18.00 -20.96 -2.68
CA ASN A 827 17.03 -21.87 -3.27
C ASN A 827 17.15 -21.96 -4.80
N SER A 828 16.66 -23.08 -5.36
CA SER A 828 16.70 -23.34 -6.79
C SER A 828 15.81 -22.38 -7.58
N ALA A 829 16.04 -22.26 -8.89
CA ALA A 829 15.39 -21.23 -9.71
C ALA A 829 14.07 -21.72 -10.33
N GLY A 830 13.52 -22.85 -9.85
CA GLY A 830 12.29 -23.45 -10.38
C GLY A 830 12.41 -23.92 -11.83
N LEU A 831 13.62 -24.24 -12.30
CA LEU A 831 13.89 -24.55 -13.70
C LEU A 831 13.16 -25.83 -14.16
N PRO A 832 12.55 -25.83 -15.36
CA PRO A 832 11.85 -27.01 -15.87
C PRO A 832 12.83 -28.14 -16.22
N ALA A 833 12.32 -29.39 -16.17
CA ALA A 833 13.11 -30.58 -16.48
C ALA A 833 13.57 -30.64 -17.97
N ALA A 834 12.95 -29.85 -18.85
CA ALA A 834 13.34 -29.64 -20.24
C ALA A 834 13.15 -28.16 -20.61
N GLY A 835 14.04 -27.59 -21.42
CA GLY A 835 14.02 -26.17 -21.77
C GLY A 835 15.18 -25.77 -22.69
N TRP A 836 15.10 -24.58 -23.28
CA TRP A 836 16.16 -24.02 -24.12
C TRP A 836 16.11 -22.48 -24.10
N ASP A 837 17.25 -21.81 -23.97
CA ASP A 837 17.40 -20.34 -24.06
C ASP A 837 18.60 -20.02 -24.96
N CYS A 838 18.49 -18.95 -25.75
CA CYS A 838 19.55 -18.40 -26.60
C CYS A 838 19.88 -16.95 -26.18
N GLY A 839 20.17 -16.73 -24.90
CA GLY A 839 20.64 -15.46 -24.38
C GLY A 839 19.59 -14.37 -24.26
N SER A 840 18.29 -14.71 -24.29
CA SER A 840 17.24 -13.75 -23.94
C SER A 840 17.03 -13.68 -22.42
N GLY A 841 17.61 -14.64 -21.66
CA GLY A 841 17.42 -14.77 -20.22
C GLY A 841 16.14 -15.51 -19.84
N THR A 842 15.34 -15.93 -20.84
CA THR A 842 14.06 -16.61 -20.67
C THR A 842 14.03 -17.86 -21.54
N LEU A 843 13.48 -18.96 -21.02
CA LEU A 843 13.35 -20.22 -21.76
C LEU A 843 12.26 -20.13 -22.84
N THR A 844 12.39 -20.87 -23.94
CA THR A 844 11.32 -21.07 -24.91
C THR A 844 10.12 -21.79 -24.28
N THR A 845 8.96 -21.13 -24.30
CA THR A 845 7.68 -21.76 -23.96
C THR A 845 7.11 -22.48 -25.17
N ALA A 846 6.63 -23.71 -24.99
CA ALA A 846 6.00 -24.50 -26.05
C ALA A 846 4.77 -23.77 -26.63
N GLY A 847 4.81 -23.47 -27.93
CA GLY A 847 3.78 -22.70 -28.66
C GLY A 847 3.94 -21.18 -28.56
N GLY A 848 4.86 -20.68 -27.75
CA GLY A 848 5.10 -19.25 -27.55
C GLY A 848 5.80 -18.57 -28.73
N SER A 849 5.95 -17.24 -28.62
CA SER A 849 6.83 -16.46 -29.50
C SER A 849 8.23 -16.32 -28.87
N TYR A 850 9.29 -16.37 -29.67
CA TYR A 850 10.66 -16.29 -29.16
C TYR A 850 11.65 -15.67 -30.17
N ASN A 851 12.69 -15.02 -29.62
CA ASN A 851 13.76 -14.37 -30.38
C ASN A 851 15.14 -14.80 -29.83
N PRO A 852 15.90 -15.65 -30.55
CA PRO A 852 17.29 -15.94 -30.20
C PRO A 852 18.18 -14.70 -30.37
N THR A 853 18.65 -14.14 -29.25
CA THR A 853 19.50 -12.93 -29.21
C THR A 853 21.01 -13.24 -29.17
N SER A 854 21.38 -14.50 -28.96
CA SER A 854 22.75 -15.00 -28.86
C SER A 854 22.94 -16.30 -29.65
N ASP A 855 24.12 -16.48 -30.24
CA ASP A 855 24.55 -17.75 -30.83
C ASP A 855 24.89 -18.80 -29.73
N ALA A 856 25.09 -18.38 -28.48
CA ALA A 856 25.36 -19.27 -27.35
C ALA A 856 24.05 -19.61 -26.62
N CYS A 857 23.62 -20.87 -26.72
CA CYS A 857 22.32 -21.34 -26.24
C CYS A 857 22.42 -22.46 -25.21
N THR A 858 21.65 -22.38 -24.14
CA THR A 858 21.63 -23.33 -23.02
C THR A 858 20.47 -24.30 -23.16
N TYR A 859 20.80 -25.59 -23.25
CA TYR A 859 19.84 -26.70 -23.23
C TYR A 859 19.64 -27.22 -21.81
N LEU A 860 18.39 -27.38 -21.40
CA LEU A 860 17.95 -28.01 -20.16
C LEU A 860 17.35 -29.39 -20.47
N SER A 861 17.80 -30.42 -19.78
CA SER A 861 17.57 -31.84 -20.11
C SER A 861 17.62 -32.77 -18.90
N ALA A 862 17.28 -32.26 -17.71
CA ALA A 862 17.17 -33.02 -16.47
C ALA A 862 16.21 -34.22 -16.57
N PHE A 863 15.18 -34.15 -17.43
CA PHE A 863 14.24 -35.26 -17.65
C PHE A 863 14.91 -36.56 -18.17
N VAL A 864 16.14 -36.49 -18.72
CA VAL A 864 16.90 -37.67 -19.13
C VAL A 864 17.87 -38.09 -18.02
N SER A 865 17.75 -39.33 -17.54
CA SER A 865 18.62 -39.93 -16.52
C SER A 865 20.10 -39.69 -16.82
N THR A 866 20.88 -39.32 -15.80
CA THR A 866 22.33 -39.02 -15.91
C THR A 866 23.17 -40.19 -16.43
N GLN A 867 22.63 -41.41 -16.42
CA GLN A 867 23.26 -42.59 -17.00
C GLN A 867 23.23 -42.61 -18.54
N ALA A 868 22.25 -41.96 -19.17
CA ALA A 868 22.02 -41.98 -20.61
C ALA A 868 22.70 -40.81 -21.35
N ASN A 869 23.03 -41.02 -22.63
CA ASN A 869 23.49 -39.96 -23.52
C ASN A 869 22.28 -39.22 -24.11
N ARG A 870 22.41 -37.93 -24.39
CA ARG A 870 21.34 -37.09 -24.95
C ARG A 870 21.83 -36.12 -26.03
N TYR A 871 20.91 -35.74 -26.91
CA TYR A 871 21.10 -34.75 -27.97
C TYR A 871 20.10 -33.61 -27.83
N GLY A 872 20.48 -32.44 -28.35
CA GLY A 872 19.62 -31.28 -28.52
C GLY A 872 19.75 -30.78 -29.95
N ASP A 873 18.64 -30.74 -30.69
CA ASP A 873 18.58 -30.34 -32.10
C ASP A 873 17.60 -29.17 -32.30
N VAL A 874 17.95 -28.19 -33.15
CA VAL A 874 17.08 -27.08 -33.54
C VAL A 874 16.55 -27.30 -34.95
N TYR A 875 15.25 -27.16 -35.15
CA TYR A 875 14.56 -27.33 -36.43
C TYR A 875 13.74 -26.10 -36.81
N ARG A 876 13.67 -25.80 -38.11
CA ARG A 876 12.70 -24.86 -38.72
C ARG A 876 11.60 -25.64 -39.44
N GLY A 877 10.34 -25.29 -39.20
CA GLY A 877 9.15 -26.05 -39.60
C GLY A 877 8.47 -26.69 -38.39
N THR A 878 7.72 -27.76 -38.60
CA THR A 878 6.98 -28.49 -37.55
C THR A 878 7.45 -29.94 -37.47
N VAL A 879 7.16 -30.62 -36.35
CA VAL A 879 7.51 -32.04 -36.17
C VAL A 879 6.91 -32.87 -37.31
N GLY A 880 7.77 -33.55 -38.06
CA GLY A 880 7.40 -34.33 -39.24
C GLY A 880 7.43 -33.57 -40.57
N SER A 881 7.70 -32.26 -40.58
CA SER A 881 7.83 -31.43 -41.77
C SER A 881 8.79 -30.26 -41.51
N SER A 882 10.08 -30.57 -41.38
CA SER A 882 11.09 -29.59 -40.93
C SER A 882 12.48 -29.76 -41.55
N THR A 883 13.30 -28.72 -41.40
CA THR A 883 14.73 -28.71 -41.72
C THR A 883 15.53 -28.59 -40.42
N LEU A 884 16.52 -29.47 -40.22
CA LEU A 884 17.48 -29.37 -39.13
C LEU A 884 18.40 -28.15 -39.38
N MET A 885 18.40 -27.20 -38.44
CA MET A 885 19.20 -25.97 -38.51
C MET A 885 20.53 -26.13 -37.75
N SER A 886 20.49 -26.77 -36.58
CA SER A 886 21.66 -27.05 -35.73
C SER A 886 21.40 -28.30 -34.87
N GLY A 887 22.43 -28.90 -34.26
CA GLY A 887 22.20 -29.98 -33.32
C GLY A 887 23.44 -30.68 -32.74
N HIS A 888 23.43 -30.86 -31.41
CA HIS A 888 24.60 -31.12 -30.57
C HIS A 888 24.47 -32.36 -29.70
N SER A 889 25.62 -33.01 -29.44
CA SER A 889 25.74 -34.05 -28.43
C SER A 889 25.92 -33.43 -27.04
N LEU A 890 24.82 -33.30 -26.29
CA LEU A 890 24.85 -32.80 -24.91
C LEU A 890 25.45 -33.84 -23.92
N SER A 891 25.75 -35.04 -24.42
CA SER A 891 26.40 -36.12 -23.67
C SER A 891 25.56 -36.52 -22.44
N LYS A 892 26.10 -36.43 -21.22
CA LYS A 892 25.40 -36.77 -19.98
C LYS A 892 24.97 -35.55 -19.15
N SER A 893 25.22 -34.34 -19.66
CA SER A 893 25.02 -33.10 -18.91
C SER A 893 23.54 -32.70 -18.90
N ILE A 894 22.94 -32.58 -17.71
CA ILE A 894 21.54 -32.14 -17.57
C ILE A 894 21.32 -30.70 -18.03
N GLN A 895 22.35 -29.85 -17.94
CA GLN A 895 22.40 -28.51 -18.52
C GLN A 895 23.64 -28.41 -19.41
N SER A 896 23.52 -27.79 -20.58
CA SER A 896 24.63 -27.70 -21.54
C SER A 896 24.49 -26.49 -22.45
N SER A 897 25.47 -25.57 -22.40
CA SER A 897 25.56 -24.46 -23.33
C SER A 897 26.30 -24.88 -24.60
N GLN A 898 25.71 -24.58 -25.76
CA GLN A 898 26.18 -24.95 -27.09
C GLN A 898 26.20 -23.71 -28.01
N ASN A 899 26.79 -23.86 -29.20
CA ASN A 899 26.83 -22.81 -30.22
C ASN A 899 25.85 -23.15 -31.35
N ASP A 900 24.74 -22.43 -31.41
CA ASP A 900 23.68 -22.54 -32.42
C ASP A 900 23.74 -21.39 -33.45
N ALA A 901 24.96 -20.97 -33.83
CA ALA A 901 25.15 -19.81 -34.69
C ALA A 901 24.33 -19.85 -35.99
N GLY A 902 23.52 -18.82 -36.19
CA GLY A 902 22.74 -18.64 -37.42
C GLY A 902 21.51 -19.53 -37.59
N ILE A 903 20.97 -20.16 -36.53
CA ILE A 903 19.72 -20.94 -36.61
C ILE A 903 18.52 -20.18 -37.21
N VAL A 904 18.46 -18.86 -37.05
CA VAL A 904 17.41 -17.98 -37.63
C VAL A 904 17.83 -17.31 -38.95
N SER A 905 18.94 -17.74 -39.56
CA SER A 905 19.44 -17.20 -40.84
C SER A 905 18.42 -17.41 -41.96
N GLY A 906 17.90 -16.31 -42.51
CA GLY A 906 16.85 -16.34 -43.53
C GLY A 906 15.47 -16.75 -43.01
N ALA A 907 15.23 -16.63 -41.70
CA ALA A 907 13.90 -16.69 -41.11
C ALA A 907 13.21 -15.32 -41.12
N VAL A 908 11.88 -15.32 -41.05
CA VAL A 908 11.00 -14.14 -40.98
C VAL A 908 10.01 -14.29 -39.83
N ALA A 909 9.47 -13.18 -39.33
CA ALA A 909 8.47 -13.21 -38.27
C ALA A 909 7.29 -14.13 -38.64
N GLY A 910 6.91 -15.02 -37.72
CA GLY A 910 5.89 -16.05 -37.94
C GLY A 910 6.42 -17.43 -38.37
N ASP A 911 7.70 -17.55 -38.76
CA ASP A 911 8.31 -18.86 -39.02
C ASP A 911 8.19 -19.78 -37.81
N GLN A 912 7.80 -21.03 -38.05
CA GLN A 912 7.72 -22.06 -37.01
C GLN A 912 9.10 -22.70 -36.80
N PHE A 913 9.43 -22.97 -35.54
CA PHE A 913 10.63 -23.67 -35.12
C PHE A 913 10.30 -24.66 -33.99
N PHE A 914 11.20 -25.61 -33.73
CA PHE A 914 11.21 -26.36 -32.47
C PHE A 914 12.61 -26.85 -32.11
N VAL A 915 12.85 -26.98 -30.80
CA VAL A 915 13.98 -27.74 -30.26
C VAL A 915 13.49 -29.15 -29.94
N ALA A 916 14.23 -30.17 -30.36
CA ALA A 916 14.04 -31.54 -29.89
C ALA A 916 15.19 -31.92 -28.96
N ILE A 917 14.86 -32.26 -27.71
CA ILE A 917 15.81 -32.81 -26.73
C ILE A 917 15.45 -34.27 -26.53
N TYR A 918 16.41 -35.19 -26.70
CA TYR A 918 16.13 -36.62 -26.70
C TYR A 918 17.29 -37.46 -26.17
N GLU A 919 16.95 -38.57 -25.52
CA GLU A 919 17.93 -39.63 -25.21
C GLU A 919 18.47 -40.28 -26.51
N THR A 920 19.69 -40.80 -26.42
CA THR A 920 20.29 -41.68 -27.42
C THR A 920 20.91 -42.88 -26.70
N ARG A 921 20.51 -44.10 -27.06
CA ARG A 921 20.92 -45.31 -26.32
C ARG A 921 22.29 -45.81 -26.79
N ASN A 922 22.99 -46.49 -25.89
CA ASN A 922 24.37 -46.92 -26.09
C ASN A 922 24.45 -48.41 -26.49
N GLY A 923 24.93 -48.66 -27.72
CA GLY A 923 25.31 -49.99 -28.19
C GLY A 923 25.06 -50.20 -29.70
N PRO A 924 25.59 -51.28 -30.30
CA PRO A 924 25.42 -51.54 -31.74
C PRO A 924 23.95 -51.66 -32.18
N ALA A 925 23.08 -52.18 -31.31
CA ALA A 925 21.65 -52.34 -31.54
C ALA A 925 20.88 -51.00 -31.61
N PHE A 926 21.49 -49.89 -31.18
CA PHE A 926 20.91 -48.55 -31.15
C PHE A 926 21.65 -47.57 -32.07
N SER A 927 22.53 -48.10 -32.94
CA SER A 927 23.40 -47.30 -33.82
C SER A 927 22.64 -46.43 -34.84
N THR A 928 21.34 -46.65 -35.04
CA THR A 928 20.47 -45.81 -35.87
C THR A 928 19.67 -44.77 -35.09
N ASP A 929 19.62 -44.81 -33.74
CA ASP A 929 18.72 -43.98 -32.91
C ASP A 929 18.74 -42.49 -33.32
N LEU A 930 19.94 -41.91 -33.45
CA LEU A 930 20.15 -40.51 -33.85
C LEU A 930 19.67 -40.20 -35.28
N THR A 931 19.82 -41.16 -36.21
CA THR A 931 19.36 -41.00 -37.59
C THR A 931 17.84 -41.15 -37.69
N ASP A 932 17.26 -42.08 -36.94
CA ASP A 932 15.83 -42.35 -36.94
C ASP A 932 15.05 -41.21 -36.26
N PHE A 933 15.53 -40.68 -35.13
CA PHE A 933 14.99 -39.45 -34.52
C PHE A 933 15.02 -38.28 -35.50
N ARG A 934 16.19 -37.97 -36.07
CA ARG A 934 16.33 -36.86 -37.03
C ARG A 934 15.43 -37.04 -38.25
N ASN A 935 15.29 -38.26 -38.78
CA ASN A 935 14.42 -38.54 -39.92
C ASN A 935 12.93 -38.40 -39.56
N TYR A 936 12.51 -38.85 -38.38
CA TYR A 936 11.15 -38.63 -37.87
C TYR A 936 10.86 -37.13 -37.74
N MET A 937 11.73 -36.35 -37.07
CA MET A 937 11.54 -34.90 -36.88
C MET A 937 11.45 -34.12 -38.20
N LYS A 938 12.25 -34.51 -39.22
CA LYS A 938 12.22 -33.88 -40.56
C LYS A 938 11.01 -34.27 -41.41
N THR A 939 10.55 -35.53 -41.36
CA THR A 939 9.70 -36.12 -42.42
C THR A 939 8.45 -36.88 -41.95
N GLY A 940 8.33 -37.18 -40.65
CA GLY A 940 7.22 -37.94 -40.08
C GLY A 940 7.20 -39.42 -40.49
N VAL A 941 8.18 -39.87 -41.29
CA VAL A 941 8.28 -41.26 -41.73
C VAL A 941 8.97 -42.10 -40.67
N GLY A 942 8.32 -43.20 -40.29
CA GLY A 942 8.80 -44.11 -39.25
C GLY A 942 8.24 -43.77 -37.86
N THR A 943 8.98 -44.13 -36.82
CA THR A 943 8.65 -43.90 -35.41
C THR A 943 9.91 -43.48 -34.66
N THR A 944 9.78 -42.74 -33.55
CA THR A 944 10.94 -42.49 -32.69
C THR A 944 11.47 -43.81 -32.09
N PRO A 945 12.79 -43.96 -31.89
CA PRO A 945 13.39 -45.16 -31.27
C PRO A 945 12.92 -45.48 -29.84
N HIS A 946 12.39 -44.47 -29.15
CA HIS A 946 11.74 -44.55 -27.83
C HIS A 946 10.87 -43.31 -27.57
N GLY A 947 10.11 -43.33 -26.46
CA GLY A 947 9.31 -42.20 -25.98
C GLY A 947 10.07 -41.14 -25.18
N ASN A 948 11.32 -41.39 -24.76
CA ASN A 948 12.09 -40.46 -23.93
C ASN A 948 12.67 -39.27 -24.73
N TYR A 949 11.82 -38.31 -25.06
CA TYR A 949 12.16 -37.05 -25.71
C TYR A 949 11.13 -35.95 -25.41
N VAL A 950 11.53 -34.70 -25.58
CA VAL A 950 10.67 -33.51 -25.50
C VAL A 950 10.90 -32.67 -26.77
N THR A 951 9.81 -32.13 -27.33
CA THR A 951 9.87 -31.11 -28.39
C THR A 951 9.27 -29.81 -27.88
N ILE A 952 10.01 -28.71 -27.98
CA ILE A 952 9.60 -27.38 -27.56
C ILE A 952 9.42 -26.53 -28.83
N PRO A 953 8.19 -26.40 -29.38
CA PRO A 953 7.92 -25.55 -30.53
C PRO A 953 7.83 -24.07 -30.15
N TRP A 954 8.21 -23.17 -31.05
CA TRP A 954 7.94 -21.73 -30.93
C TRP A 954 7.73 -21.08 -32.30
N THR A 955 7.19 -19.86 -32.27
CA THR A 955 7.10 -18.95 -33.41
C THR A 955 8.23 -17.92 -33.34
N TYR A 956 9.02 -17.79 -34.40
CA TYR A 956 10.08 -16.78 -34.45
C TYR A 956 9.49 -15.36 -34.52
N ALA A 957 9.89 -14.51 -33.58
CA ALA A 957 9.41 -13.14 -33.41
C ALA A 957 10.61 -12.19 -33.21
N PRO A 958 11.31 -11.81 -34.29
CA PRO A 958 12.49 -10.93 -34.24
C PRO A 958 12.22 -9.52 -33.70
#